data_AF-A0A514LEI9-F1
#
_entry.id   AF-A0A514LEI9-F1
#
_cell.length_a   1.000
_cell.length_b   1.000
_cell.length_c   1.000
_cell.angle_alpha   90.00
_cell.angle_beta   90.00
_cell.angle_gamma   90.00
#
_symmetry.space_group_name_H-M   'P 1'
#
loop_
_entity.id
_entity.type
_entity.pdbx_description
1 polymer ?
#
loop_
_entity_poly.entity_id
_entity_poly.type
_entity_poly.pdbx_seq_one_letter_code
_entity_poly.pdbx_strand_id
1 'polypeptide(L)'
;MTKMRVYEYAKSINKSSKEVVADLKAKNINVSNHMSVINDEQIKQLEQKQTTEKKDGSMGKNENQKQTKAKQTTESTRSQNSQNNSKKPSQHNKPDRRNNGQKRQRPGLQRGGNHGPGRKGKNNKNQKRRAKETPKTPEKITFAGSLTVEELAGKLNKTTSELIKKLMGLGVMATKNEDLDKTSIELIADDYGVTVEEEEVVDPLDIERYEEEDDPAKLEERAPVVTIMGHVDHGKTTLLDGIRKTKVTDTEAGGITQHIGAYQVEEGGKKVTFLDTPGHAAFTTMRARGAQATDITILVVAADDGVMPQTVEALNHAKAAEVPIIVAVNKTDKENANPDRVMQELTQYELVPEAWGGDTIFVNVSAVKGEGIDELLEMILLVAEVEELKANPAKRALGTVVEAELDKGRGPVATLLVQGGTMNVGDPIVVGHTYGRIRAMMNDVGRRVKTAGPSTPVEITGLNGVPQAGDQFLVFADEKKAKQIGEGRAVRAKEAQRRQTSRVSLDDLYNQIQEGEIKEINIIIKADVQGSVEAVRGSLEKIDVAGAKVNIIHTGVGAVTESDVILASASNAVIIGFNVRPGANATRTAEVENVDVRLYRVIYDAIEEIEAAMKGLLDPEYEEKVIGHVEVRQLFKVSRIGTIAGSYVTEGKVTRDASVRVLRDGVVIHDGKISALKRFKDDVREVSNNYECGITLENFNDVKEGDTMEAYVMEEVPRT
;
A
#
# COMPACT_ATOMS: atom_id res chain seq x y z
N MET A 1 26.56 15.34 -36.79
CA MET A 1 26.00 16.26 -35.76
C MET A 1 25.27 15.39 -34.77
N THR A 2 25.96 14.98 -33.71
CA THR A 2 25.41 14.04 -32.75
C THR A 2 24.64 14.87 -31.72
N LYS A 3 23.34 14.64 -31.64
CA LYS A 3 22.45 15.31 -30.70
C LYS A 3 22.39 14.46 -29.44
N MET A 4 22.93 14.94 -28.32
CA MET A 4 23.00 14.20 -27.05
C MET A 4 22.05 14.85 -26.04
N ARG A 5 21.38 14.08 -25.18
CA ARG A 5 20.51 14.66 -24.13
C ARG A 5 21.33 15.06 -22.90
N VAL A 6 20.86 16.07 -22.16
CA VAL A 6 21.58 16.58 -20.98
C VAL A 6 21.84 15.51 -19.92
N TYR A 7 20.90 14.60 -19.67
CA TYR A 7 21.13 13.50 -18.71
C TYR A 7 22.17 12.49 -19.20
N GLU A 8 22.27 12.26 -20.51
CA GLU A 8 23.27 11.35 -21.10
C GLU A 8 24.66 11.97 -20.96
N TYR A 9 24.78 13.27 -21.21
CA TYR A 9 26.03 14.00 -20.99
C TYR A 9 26.40 14.04 -19.50
N ALA A 10 25.45 14.34 -18.61
CA ALA A 10 25.66 14.34 -17.15
C ALA A 10 26.16 12.99 -16.63
N LYS A 11 25.60 11.88 -17.14
CA LYS A 11 26.05 10.53 -16.84
C LYS A 11 27.46 10.25 -17.35
N SER A 12 27.83 10.77 -18.52
CA SER A 12 29.18 10.57 -19.09
C SER A 12 30.29 11.26 -18.28
N ILE A 13 29.97 12.31 -17.52
CA ILE A 13 30.92 13.09 -16.72
C ILE A 13 30.76 12.90 -15.21
N ASN A 14 29.96 11.91 -14.77
CA ASN A 14 29.63 11.67 -13.35
C ASN A 14 29.20 12.93 -12.58
N LYS A 15 28.35 13.78 -13.19
CA LYS A 15 27.73 14.92 -12.51
C LYS A 15 26.21 14.77 -12.45
N SER A 16 25.58 15.45 -11.50
CA SER A 16 24.12 15.49 -11.45
C SER A 16 23.56 16.24 -12.67
N SER A 17 22.42 15.78 -13.21
CA SER A 17 21.76 16.48 -14.32
C SER A 17 21.40 17.93 -13.97
N LYS A 18 21.18 18.24 -12.68
CA LYS A 18 20.95 19.60 -12.19
C LYS A 18 22.19 20.49 -12.32
N GLU A 19 23.38 19.99 -12.01
CA GLU A 19 24.64 20.73 -12.18
C GLU A 19 24.92 21.07 -13.65
N VAL A 20 24.69 20.11 -14.55
CA VAL A 20 24.90 20.32 -15.99
C VAL A 20 23.91 21.34 -16.55
N VAL A 21 22.65 21.31 -16.12
CA VAL A 21 21.66 22.34 -16.49
C VAL A 21 22.06 23.72 -15.94
N ALA A 22 22.60 23.80 -14.72
CA ALA A 22 23.07 25.04 -14.14
C ALA A 22 24.30 25.61 -14.89
N ASP A 23 25.26 24.76 -15.27
CA ASP A 23 26.43 25.15 -16.05
C ASP A 23 26.06 25.62 -17.47
N LEU A 24 25.05 25.00 -18.09
CA LEU A 24 24.52 25.44 -19.40
C LEU A 24 23.78 26.79 -19.30
N LYS A 25 22.98 27.00 -18.25
CA LYS A 25 22.33 28.30 -17.98
C LYS A 25 23.34 29.41 -17.73
N ALA A 26 24.44 29.12 -17.02
CA ALA A 26 25.51 30.08 -16.78
C ALA A 26 26.21 30.55 -18.08
N LYS A 27 26.11 29.78 -19.17
CA LYS A 27 26.65 30.12 -20.50
C LYS A 27 25.61 30.69 -21.47
N ASN A 28 24.45 31.12 -20.95
CA ASN A 28 23.32 31.62 -21.73
C ASN A 28 22.77 30.62 -22.77
N ILE A 29 22.94 29.32 -22.52
CA ILE A 29 22.30 28.28 -23.33
C ILE A 29 20.98 27.92 -22.65
N ASN A 30 19.86 28.17 -23.33
CA ASN A 30 18.52 27.88 -22.79
C ASN A 30 18.21 26.38 -22.88
N VAL A 31 18.16 25.75 -21.71
CA VAL A 31 17.86 24.33 -21.56
C VAL A 31 16.82 24.18 -20.46
N SER A 32 15.64 23.68 -20.80
CA SER A 32 14.48 23.67 -19.89
C SER A 32 14.52 22.53 -18.89
N ASN A 33 15.09 21.37 -19.26
CA ASN A 33 15.13 20.20 -18.39
C ASN A 33 16.24 19.20 -18.76
N HIS A 34 16.44 18.19 -17.92
CA HIS A 34 17.43 17.11 -18.11
C HIS A 34 17.24 16.29 -19.40
N MET A 35 16.06 16.36 -20.03
CA MET A 35 15.76 15.69 -21.30
C MET A 35 16.03 16.53 -22.55
N SER A 36 16.42 17.81 -22.38
CA SER A 36 16.72 18.67 -23.52
C SER A 36 17.94 18.18 -24.29
N VAL A 37 17.94 18.42 -25.59
CA VAL A 37 19.01 18.01 -26.51
C VAL A 37 20.04 19.12 -26.63
N ILE A 38 21.31 18.76 -26.44
CA ILE A 38 22.47 19.63 -26.61
C ILE A 38 23.30 19.22 -27.84
N ASN A 39 23.89 20.20 -28.50
CA ASN A 39 24.72 20.04 -29.70
C ASN A 39 26.22 19.98 -29.34
N ASP A 40 27.03 19.42 -30.25
CA ASP A 40 28.49 19.26 -30.10
C ASP A 40 29.24 20.56 -29.71
N GLU A 41 28.78 21.73 -30.17
CA GLU A 41 29.36 23.03 -29.79
C GLU A 41 29.10 23.40 -28.32
N GLN A 42 27.94 23.01 -27.78
CA GLN A 42 27.55 23.28 -26.40
C GLN A 42 28.30 22.34 -25.44
N ILE A 43 28.54 21.11 -25.87
CA ILE A 43 29.36 20.12 -25.14
C ILE A 43 30.81 20.63 -24.99
N LYS A 44 31.42 21.10 -26.07
CA LYS A 44 32.79 21.67 -26.03
C LYS A 44 32.91 22.87 -25.09
N GLN A 45 31.86 23.69 -24.99
CA GLN A 45 31.85 24.78 -24.03
C GLN A 45 31.86 24.24 -22.60
N LEU A 46 31.16 23.16 -22.27
CA LEU A 46 31.14 22.59 -20.92
C LEU A 46 32.50 22.00 -20.51
N GLU A 47 33.24 21.41 -21.44
CA GLU A 47 34.55 20.78 -21.16
C GLU A 47 35.66 21.78 -20.78
N GLN A 48 35.58 23.04 -21.26
CA GLN A 48 36.59 24.06 -20.95
C GLN A 48 36.67 24.47 -19.46
N LYS A 49 35.63 24.17 -18.66
CA LYS A 49 35.56 24.55 -17.24
C LYS A 49 36.23 23.52 -16.31
N GLN A 50 36.26 22.24 -16.71
CA GLN A 50 36.84 21.17 -15.88
C GLN A 50 38.38 21.22 -15.77
N THR A 51 39.06 21.91 -16.68
CA THR A 51 40.51 22.09 -16.62
C THR A 51 40.95 23.23 -15.70
N THR A 52 40.03 24.10 -15.27
CA THR A 52 40.36 25.30 -14.46
C THR A 52 40.04 25.14 -12.96
N GLU A 53 39.09 24.28 -12.57
CA GLU A 53 38.67 24.13 -11.16
C GLU A 53 39.53 23.15 -10.33
N LYS A 54 40.51 22.45 -10.92
CA LYS A 54 41.44 21.55 -10.18
C LYS A 54 42.69 22.23 -9.60
N LYS A 55 42.77 23.57 -9.54
CA LYS A 55 44.01 24.27 -9.12
C LYS A 55 43.94 25.30 -8.00
N ASP A 56 42.79 25.61 -7.40
CA ASP A 56 42.77 26.57 -6.27
C ASP A 56 41.80 26.15 -5.16
N GLY A 57 42.35 25.90 -3.97
CA GLY A 57 41.58 25.53 -2.79
C GLY A 57 42.43 25.06 -1.61
N SER A 58 43.50 25.79 -1.26
CA SER A 58 44.26 25.59 -0.02
C SER A 58 44.49 26.92 0.71
N MET A 59 44.22 26.90 2.03
CA MET A 59 44.57 27.86 3.11
C MET A 59 43.70 29.12 3.37
N GLY A 60 43.12 29.18 4.59
CA GLY A 60 43.59 30.16 5.61
C GLY A 60 42.63 31.20 6.25
N LYS A 61 42.05 30.85 7.42
CA LYS A 61 42.00 31.55 8.74
C LYS A 61 41.59 33.05 8.97
N ASN A 62 40.66 33.19 9.95
CA ASN A 62 40.61 34.01 11.20
C ASN A 62 40.33 35.55 11.31
N GLU A 63 39.46 35.82 12.31
CA GLU A 63 39.35 36.94 13.30
C GLU A 63 38.78 38.31 12.81
N ASN A 64 37.90 39.05 13.53
CA ASN A 64 37.81 39.30 14.98
C ASN A 64 36.49 40.01 15.45
N GLN A 65 36.37 40.16 16.77
CA GLN A 65 35.26 40.53 17.69
C GLN A 65 34.75 42.00 17.78
N LYS A 66 33.66 42.15 18.60
CA LYS A 66 33.20 43.25 19.51
C LYS A 66 32.13 44.24 19.01
N GLN A 67 31.23 44.84 19.81
CA GLN A 67 30.51 44.57 21.08
C GLN A 67 29.54 45.77 21.31
N THR A 68 28.25 45.52 21.67
CA THR A 68 27.35 46.26 22.62
C THR A 68 27.23 47.80 22.67
N LYS A 69 26.01 48.41 22.73
CA LYS A 69 25.07 48.60 23.90
C LYS A 69 24.18 49.89 23.87
N ALA A 70 22.94 49.75 24.38
CA ALA A 70 22.19 50.57 25.38
C ALA A 70 21.23 51.76 25.01
N LYS A 71 19.96 51.69 25.51
CA LYS A 71 19.28 52.49 26.60
C LYS A 71 17.72 52.32 26.53
N GLN A 72 16.97 51.90 27.59
CA GLN A 72 16.40 52.60 28.79
C GLN A 72 15.39 53.74 28.46
N THR A 73 14.20 53.96 29.08
CA THR A 73 13.74 53.81 30.49
C THR A 73 12.22 54.17 30.67
N THR A 74 11.55 53.60 31.72
CA THR A 74 10.48 54.10 32.67
C THR A 74 9.15 54.75 32.16
N GLU A 75 7.97 54.70 32.81
CA GLU A 75 7.57 54.71 34.24
C GLU A 75 6.04 54.45 34.46
N SER A 76 5.66 53.91 35.64
CA SER A 76 4.44 54.07 36.53
C SER A 76 3.01 54.35 35.95
N THR A 77 1.84 54.00 36.52
CA THR A 77 1.29 54.10 37.91
C THR A 77 -0.03 53.25 37.99
N ARG A 78 -0.19 52.23 38.85
CA ARG A 78 -0.76 52.17 40.23
C ARG A 78 -2.30 52.20 40.39
N SER A 79 -2.78 51.25 41.22
CA SER A 79 -3.91 51.30 42.19
C SER A 79 -5.21 50.56 41.77
N GLN A 80 -5.53 49.38 42.33
CA GLN A 80 -6.26 49.13 43.61
C GLN A 80 -7.78 49.40 43.50
N ASN A 81 -8.73 48.65 44.08
CA ASN A 81 -8.80 47.42 44.87
C ASN A 81 -10.31 47.10 45.08
N SER A 82 -10.60 46.00 45.81
CA SER A 82 -11.89 45.57 46.42
C SER A 82 -12.54 44.40 45.67
N GLN A 83 -12.35 43.12 46.05
CA GLN A 83 -12.81 42.41 47.27
C GLN A 83 -14.30 42.70 47.58
N ASN A 84 -15.18 41.74 47.87
CA ASN A 84 -14.97 40.41 48.45
C ASN A 84 -16.27 39.56 48.37
N ASN A 85 -16.11 38.23 48.23
CA ASN A 85 -16.78 37.15 48.97
C ASN A 85 -18.34 37.07 49.05
N SER A 86 -19.02 35.92 49.02
CA SER A 86 -18.62 34.51 49.12
C SER A 86 -19.83 33.57 49.04
N LYS A 87 -19.53 32.27 48.85
CA LYS A 87 -20.21 31.04 49.35
C LYS A 87 -21.32 30.35 48.51
N LYS A 88 -20.93 29.14 48.04
CA LYS A 88 -21.64 27.87 47.69
C LYS A 88 -22.69 27.43 48.75
N PRO A 89 -23.49 26.32 48.63
CA PRO A 89 -23.37 25.13 47.75
C PRO A 89 -24.66 24.40 47.23
N SER A 90 -24.43 23.42 46.33
CA SER A 90 -25.03 22.07 46.16
C SER A 90 -26.50 21.77 45.78
N GLN A 91 -26.60 20.84 44.80
CA GLN A 91 -27.41 19.60 44.73
C GLN A 91 -28.84 19.54 44.13
N HIS A 92 -28.94 18.65 43.11
CA HIS A 92 -29.95 17.60 42.84
C HIS A 92 -31.28 17.86 42.07
N ASN A 93 -31.53 16.88 41.18
CA ASN A 93 -32.79 16.27 40.71
C ASN A 93 -33.60 16.80 39.50
N LYS A 94 -33.81 15.86 38.57
CA LYS A 94 -34.81 15.70 37.48
C LYS A 94 -36.27 15.63 38.03
N PRO A 95 -37.32 15.34 37.23
CA PRO A 95 -37.71 15.70 35.84
C PRO A 95 -39.16 16.30 35.77
N ASP A 96 -39.65 16.68 34.57
CA ASP A 96 -40.87 16.13 33.93
C ASP A 96 -41.69 17.11 33.03
N ARG A 97 -42.12 16.52 31.91
CA ARG A 97 -43.21 16.71 30.92
C ARG A 97 -44.16 17.93 30.81
N ARG A 98 -44.50 18.14 29.51
CA ARG A 98 -45.75 18.67 28.87
C ARG A 98 -45.91 20.20 28.94
N ASN A 99 -46.30 20.92 27.88
CA ASN A 99 -47.39 20.63 26.96
C ASN A 99 -47.30 21.42 25.62
N ASN A 100 -48.10 20.93 24.68
CA ASN A 100 -48.26 21.17 23.25
C ASN A 100 -48.71 22.60 22.83
N GLY A 101 -48.45 23.03 21.58
CA GLY A 101 -49.00 24.30 21.08
C GLY A 101 -48.54 24.85 19.70
N GLN A 102 -48.72 24.07 18.63
CA GLN A 102 -49.13 24.48 17.25
C GLN A 102 -48.71 25.82 16.55
N LYS A 103 -48.38 25.63 15.26
CA LYS A 103 -48.71 26.43 14.03
C LYS A 103 -47.64 27.36 13.40
N ARG A 104 -47.03 26.79 12.34
CA ARG A 104 -46.93 27.28 10.93
C ARG A 104 -47.42 28.71 10.64
N GLN A 105 -46.62 29.57 9.99
CA GLN A 105 -46.56 29.80 8.53
C GLN A 105 -45.69 31.05 8.16
N ARG A 106 -45.13 31.00 6.94
CA ARG A 106 -44.35 32.05 6.22
C ARG A 106 -45.01 33.43 6.20
N PRO A 107 -44.24 34.47 5.82
CA PRO A 107 -44.76 35.37 4.78
C PRO A 107 -43.75 35.68 3.67
N GLY A 108 -44.27 35.75 2.44
CA GLY A 108 -43.61 36.33 1.27
C GLY A 108 -44.25 37.68 0.87
N LEU A 109 -43.42 38.49 0.21
CA LEU A 109 -43.69 39.57 -0.77
C LEU A 109 -44.98 40.40 -0.68
N GLN A 110 -44.79 41.74 -0.65
CA GLN A 110 -45.74 42.68 -1.22
C GLN A 110 -45.05 43.90 -1.86
N ARG A 111 -45.78 44.51 -2.80
CA ARG A 111 -45.35 45.20 -4.02
C ARG A 111 -45.98 46.61 -4.04
N GLY A 112 -45.21 47.62 -4.47
CA GLY A 112 -45.69 48.72 -5.34
C GLY A 112 -46.34 49.98 -4.75
N GLY A 113 -45.57 51.08 -4.73
CA GLY A 113 -45.80 52.40 -5.39
C GLY A 113 -47.05 53.27 -5.15
N ASN A 114 -46.85 54.60 -4.93
CA ASN A 114 -47.35 55.71 -5.80
C ASN A 114 -47.02 57.17 -5.32
N HIS A 115 -46.61 58.04 -6.28
CA HIS A 115 -46.83 59.52 -6.48
C HIS A 115 -46.53 60.56 -5.36
N GLY A 116 -45.92 61.75 -5.52
CA GLY A 116 -45.45 62.68 -6.59
C GLY A 116 -45.09 64.06 -5.91
N PRO A 117 -44.95 65.27 -6.54
CA PRO A 117 -44.36 65.67 -7.84
C PRO A 117 -43.41 66.94 -7.80
N GLY A 118 -42.46 67.03 -8.76
CA GLY A 118 -42.08 68.22 -9.57
C GLY A 118 -41.35 69.48 -9.03
N ARG A 119 -40.13 69.78 -9.56
CA ARG A 119 -39.80 71.08 -10.23
C ARG A 119 -38.40 71.11 -10.92
N LYS A 120 -38.35 71.81 -12.05
CA LYS A 120 -37.22 72.00 -13.00
C LYS A 120 -36.06 72.85 -12.46
N GLY A 121 -34.84 72.56 -12.94
CA GLY A 121 -33.72 73.50 -12.99
C GLY A 121 -32.59 73.01 -13.91
N LYS A 122 -32.42 73.64 -15.08
CA LYS A 122 -31.24 73.47 -15.96
C LYS A 122 -30.01 74.11 -15.28
N ASN A 123 -28.86 73.45 -15.26
CA ASN A 123 -27.64 74.05 -15.80
C ASN A 123 -26.46 73.07 -15.91
N ASN A 124 -25.72 73.30 -16.98
CA ASN A 124 -24.58 72.59 -17.52
C ASN A 124 -23.29 73.02 -16.80
N LYS A 125 -22.40 72.10 -16.38
CA LYS A 125 -20.93 72.31 -16.31
C LYS A 125 -20.15 71.07 -15.84
N ASN A 126 -19.29 70.59 -16.75
CA ASN A 126 -17.97 69.98 -16.54
C ASN A 126 -17.77 68.97 -15.41
N GLN A 127 -17.84 67.69 -15.78
CA GLN A 127 -17.10 66.62 -15.12
C GLN A 127 -15.59 66.84 -15.28
N LYS A 128 -14.91 67.23 -14.20
CA LYS A 128 -13.50 66.91 -14.01
C LYS A 128 -13.42 65.52 -13.38
N ARG A 129 -12.96 64.54 -14.16
CA ARG A 129 -12.54 63.22 -13.66
C ARG A 129 -11.43 63.42 -12.62
N ARG A 130 -11.71 63.17 -11.35
CA ARG A 130 -10.67 62.82 -10.36
C ARG A 130 -10.24 61.40 -10.66
N ALA A 131 -9.00 61.21 -11.07
CA ALA A 131 -8.37 59.91 -11.15
C ALA A 131 -8.43 59.26 -9.76
N LYS A 132 -9.05 58.08 -9.65
CA LYS A 132 -8.88 57.20 -8.50
C LYS A 132 -7.45 56.66 -8.58
N GLU A 133 -6.65 56.97 -7.58
CA GLU A 133 -5.34 56.35 -7.38
C GLU A 133 -5.55 54.83 -7.29
N THR A 134 -4.95 54.09 -8.22
CA THR A 134 -4.87 52.63 -8.16
C THR A 134 -3.98 52.23 -6.98
N PRO A 135 -4.44 51.34 -6.07
CA PRO A 135 -3.60 50.83 -5.00
C PRO A 135 -2.36 50.16 -5.60
N LYS A 136 -1.19 50.47 -5.04
CA LYS A 136 0.09 49.88 -5.46
C LYS A 136 0.05 48.37 -5.18
N THR A 137 0.50 47.59 -6.16
CA THR A 137 0.76 46.15 -5.99
C THR A 137 1.79 45.96 -4.87
N PRO A 138 1.59 45.01 -3.94
CA PRO A 138 2.56 44.73 -2.90
C PRO A 138 3.85 44.16 -3.49
N GLU A 139 5.02 44.47 -2.92
CA GLU A 139 6.33 43.99 -3.40
C GLU A 139 6.58 42.50 -3.06
N LYS A 140 5.86 41.97 -2.07
CA LYS A 140 5.95 40.59 -1.59
C LYS A 140 4.58 39.97 -1.33
N ILE A 141 4.38 38.72 -1.73
CA ILE A 141 3.19 37.92 -1.40
C ILE A 141 3.64 36.59 -0.80
N THR A 142 3.09 36.24 0.36
CA THR A 142 3.23 34.90 0.92
C THR A 142 2.04 34.01 0.55
N PHE A 143 2.29 32.76 0.22
CA PHE A 143 1.25 31.76 -0.04
C PHE A 143 1.66 30.39 0.47
N ALA A 144 0.68 29.52 0.67
CA ALA A 144 0.87 28.26 1.38
C ALA A 144 0.11 27.17 0.60
N GLY A 145 0.82 26.33 -0.17
CA GLY A 145 0.22 25.36 -1.08
C GLY A 145 -0.37 25.99 -2.35
N SER A 146 -1.63 25.70 -2.69
CA SER A 146 -2.34 26.30 -3.83
C SER A 146 -3.10 27.57 -3.41
N LEU A 147 -3.27 28.51 -4.35
CA LEU A 147 -4.16 29.65 -4.18
C LEU A 147 -5.21 29.62 -5.27
N THR A 148 -6.46 29.93 -4.92
CA THR A 148 -7.47 30.18 -5.95
C THR A 148 -7.20 31.48 -6.70
N VAL A 149 -7.69 31.57 -7.94
CA VAL A 149 -7.58 32.80 -8.76
C VAL A 149 -8.14 34.03 -8.02
N GLU A 150 -9.20 33.87 -7.23
CA GLU A 150 -9.76 34.94 -6.39
C GLU A 150 -8.81 35.37 -5.27
N GLU A 151 -8.20 34.43 -4.56
CA GLU A 151 -7.26 34.70 -3.47
C GLU A 151 -5.96 35.33 -3.97
N LEU A 152 -5.44 34.84 -5.11
CA LEU A 152 -4.27 35.43 -5.76
C LEU A 152 -4.55 36.85 -6.27
N ALA A 153 -5.73 37.09 -6.85
CA ALA A 153 -6.16 38.43 -7.26
C ALA A 153 -6.28 39.38 -6.06
N GLY A 154 -6.83 38.89 -4.94
CA GLY A 154 -6.91 39.61 -3.68
C GLY A 154 -5.54 39.98 -3.12
N LYS A 155 -4.59 39.02 -3.09
CA LYS A 155 -3.21 39.25 -2.62
C LYS A 155 -2.42 40.20 -3.53
N LEU A 156 -2.67 40.18 -4.85
CA LEU A 156 -2.06 41.09 -5.82
C LEU A 156 -2.74 42.47 -5.89
N ASN A 157 -3.82 42.72 -5.13
CA ASN A 157 -4.66 43.92 -5.25
C ASN A 157 -5.14 44.18 -6.70
N LYS A 158 -5.48 43.11 -7.43
CA LYS A 158 -6.00 43.14 -8.81
C LYS A 158 -7.41 42.59 -8.88
N THR A 159 -8.11 42.89 -9.97
CA THR A 159 -9.42 42.30 -10.20
C THR A 159 -9.28 40.86 -10.70
N THR A 160 -10.15 39.95 -10.25
CA THR A 160 -10.16 38.55 -10.71
C THR A 160 -10.23 38.46 -12.24
N SER A 161 -10.96 39.37 -12.89
CA SER A 161 -11.08 39.44 -14.35
C SER A 161 -9.77 39.83 -15.05
N GLU A 162 -8.90 40.62 -14.44
CA GLU A 162 -7.57 40.93 -14.97
C GLU A 162 -6.64 39.73 -14.85
N LEU A 163 -6.69 39.01 -13.72
CA LEU A 163 -5.89 37.81 -13.50
C LEU A 163 -6.27 36.68 -14.49
N ILE A 164 -7.57 36.44 -14.67
CA ILE A 164 -8.11 35.43 -15.61
C ILE A 164 -7.69 35.75 -17.06
N LYS A 165 -7.72 37.02 -17.47
CA LYS A 165 -7.25 37.41 -18.81
C LYS A 165 -5.76 37.14 -19.01
N LYS A 166 -4.96 37.32 -17.97
CA LYS A 166 -3.50 37.13 -18.04
C LYS A 166 -3.14 35.64 -18.01
N LEU A 167 -3.84 34.86 -17.18
CA LEU A 167 -3.81 33.40 -17.19
C LEU A 167 -4.12 32.84 -18.60
N MET A 168 -5.17 33.35 -19.26
CA MET A 168 -5.47 32.98 -20.66
C MET A 168 -4.34 33.36 -21.63
N GLY A 169 -3.70 34.51 -21.45
CA GLY A 169 -2.55 34.94 -22.26
C GLY A 169 -1.32 34.05 -22.10
N LEU A 170 -1.19 33.40 -20.93
CA LEU A 170 -0.14 32.44 -20.60
C LEU A 170 -0.52 30.99 -20.96
N GLY A 171 -1.70 30.77 -21.57
CA GLY A 171 -2.18 29.46 -21.97
C GLY A 171 -2.86 28.65 -20.86
N VAL A 172 -3.07 29.24 -19.68
CA VAL A 172 -3.75 28.60 -18.53
C VAL A 172 -5.21 29.06 -18.49
N MET A 173 -6.15 28.15 -18.79
CA MET A 173 -7.58 28.43 -18.64
C MET A 173 -8.00 28.07 -17.22
N ALA A 174 -8.28 29.09 -16.40
CA ALA A 174 -8.72 28.91 -15.02
C ALA A 174 -9.96 29.77 -14.69
N THR A 175 -10.85 29.21 -13.88
CA THR A 175 -12.07 29.85 -13.37
C THR A 175 -11.83 30.52 -12.00
N LYS A 176 -12.76 31.35 -11.54
CA LYS A 176 -12.61 32.19 -10.33
C LYS A 176 -12.20 31.41 -9.07
N ASN A 177 -12.70 30.20 -8.90
CA ASN A 177 -12.50 29.36 -7.72
C ASN A 177 -11.53 28.21 -8.00
N GLU A 178 -10.82 28.25 -9.11
CA GLU A 178 -9.89 27.20 -9.51
C GLU A 178 -8.54 27.42 -8.83
N ASP A 179 -7.98 26.34 -8.29
CA ASP A 179 -6.68 26.34 -7.65
C ASP A 179 -5.58 26.46 -8.69
N LEU A 180 -4.69 27.43 -8.48
CA LEU A 180 -3.49 27.61 -9.29
C LEU A 180 -2.32 26.84 -8.67
N ASP A 181 -1.54 26.18 -9.52
CA ASP A 181 -0.30 25.53 -9.13
C ASP A 181 0.81 26.55 -8.86
N LYS A 182 1.82 26.12 -8.09
CA LYS A 182 2.98 26.95 -7.71
C LYS A 182 3.63 27.62 -8.92
N THR A 183 3.80 26.90 -10.02
CA THR A 183 4.40 27.42 -11.26
C THR A 183 3.58 28.56 -11.83
N SER A 184 2.25 28.43 -11.87
CA SER A 184 1.37 29.50 -12.35
C SER A 184 1.35 30.70 -11.41
N ILE A 185 1.38 30.49 -10.10
CA ILE A 185 1.42 31.57 -9.10
C ILE A 185 2.72 32.38 -9.23
N GLU A 186 3.86 31.71 -9.30
CA GLU A 186 5.18 32.33 -9.48
C GLU A 186 5.25 33.10 -10.80
N LEU A 187 4.76 32.50 -11.90
CA LEU A 187 4.84 33.10 -13.23
C LEU A 187 3.95 34.34 -13.37
N ILE A 188 2.77 34.34 -12.75
CA ILE A 188 1.90 35.51 -12.72
C ILE A 188 2.49 36.60 -11.82
N ALA A 189 3.04 36.23 -10.67
CA ALA A 189 3.61 37.18 -9.73
C ALA A 189 4.89 37.84 -10.28
N ASP A 190 5.76 37.09 -10.97
CA ASP A 190 6.94 37.62 -11.65
C ASP A 190 6.57 38.65 -12.73
N ASP A 191 5.50 38.36 -13.49
CA ASP A 191 4.95 39.26 -14.51
C ASP A 191 4.27 40.52 -13.90
N TYR A 192 3.95 40.51 -12.60
CA TYR A 192 3.57 41.72 -11.84
C TYR A 192 4.73 42.34 -11.04
N GLY A 193 5.94 41.79 -11.14
CA GLY A 193 7.12 42.25 -10.40
C GLY A 193 7.02 42.01 -8.90
N VAL A 194 6.28 40.99 -8.47
CA VAL A 194 6.05 40.63 -7.07
C VAL A 194 6.82 39.38 -6.72
N THR A 195 7.68 39.48 -5.71
CA THR A 195 8.39 38.30 -5.20
C THR A 195 7.44 37.45 -4.35
N VAL A 196 7.36 36.16 -4.67
CA VAL A 196 6.51 35.21 -3.95
C VAL A 196 7.37 34.41 -3.00
N GLU A 197 7.01 34.43 -1.72
CA GLU A 197 7.63 33.58 -0.70
C GLU A 197 6.61 32.51 -0.32
N GLU A 198 6.96 31.24 -0.52
CA GLU A 198 6.14 30.15 -0.03
C GLU A 198 6.28 30.09 1.49
N GLU A 199 5.21 30.39 2.22
CA GLU A 199 5.10 29.96 3.60
C GLU A 199 4.78 28.47 3.55
N GLU A 200 5.72 27.63 3.97
CA GLU A 200 5.37 26.25 4.31
C GLU A 200 4.21 26.30 5.29
N VAL A 201 3.03 25.79 4.90
CA VAL A 201 1.98 25.51 5.88
C VAL A 201 2.59 24.52 6.85
N VAL A 202 3.00 25.01 8.01
CA VAL A 202 3.48 24.17 9.08
C VAL A 202 2.30 23.34 9.52
N ASP A 203 2.25 22.08 9.09
CA ASP A 203 1.24 21.16 9.57
C ASP A 203 1.53 20.87 11.05
N PRO A 204 0.70 21.38 11.98
CA PRO A 204 0.93 21.17 13.41
C PRO A 204 0.79 19.68 13.80
N LEU A 205 0.25 18.85 12.91
CA LEU A 205 0.05 17.42 13.09
C LEU A 205 1.27 16.60 12.69
N ASP A 206 2.31 17.19 12.08
CA ASP A 206 3.48 16.43 11.68
C ASP A 206 4.34 16.04 12.91
N ILE A 207 4.65 14.75 13.05
CA ILE A 207 5.36 14.19 14.20
C ILE A 207 6.87 14.32 13.99
N GLU A 208 7.34 14.20 12.74
CA GLU A 208 8.77 14.30 12.37
C GLU A 208 9.35 15.67 12.76
N ARG A 209 8.52 16.73 12.73
CA ARG A 209 8.92 18.08 13.15
C ARG A 209 9.11 18.26 14.65
N TYR A 210 8.59 17.34 15.47
CA TYR A 210 8.80 17.34 16.91
C TYR A 210 9.98 16.44 17.32
N GLU A 211 10.68 15.85 16.35
CA GLU A 211 11.96 15.24 16.60
C GLU A 211 12.95 16.32 17.09
N GLU A 212 13.60 16.04 18.21
CA GLU A 212 14.65 16.90 18.75
C GLU A 212 15.94 16.64 17.96
N GLU A 213 16.58 17.70 17.45
CA GLU A 213 17.90 17.59 16.81
C GLU A 213 18.90 16.97 17.77
N ASP A 214 19.70 16.02 17.27
CA ASP A 214 20.70 15.34 18.07
C ASP A 214 21.88 16.28 18.38
N ASP A 215 22.14 16.46 19.67
CA ASP A 215 23.36 17.09 20.15
C ASP A 215 24.52 16.09 19.98
N PRO A 216 25.54 16.37 19.15
CA PRO A 216 26.64 15.45 18.90
C PRO A 216 27.38 15.01 20.18
N ALA A 217 27.33 15.82 21.24
CA ALA A 217 27.97 15.52 22.52
C ALA A 217 27.21 14.49 23.38
N LYS A 218 25.94 14.20 23.05
CA LYS A 218 25.06 13.27 23.79
C LYS A 218 24.79 11.97 23.03
N LEU A 219 25.46 11.78 21.90
CA LEU A 219 25.42 10.54 21.14
C LEU A 219 26.23 9.47 21.88
N GLU A 220 25.58 8.37 22.23
CA GLU A 220 26.17 7.19 22.83
C GLU A 220 26.12 6.02 21.85
N GLU A 221 27.07 5.08 21.97
CA GLU A 221 27.07 3.83 21.20
C GLU A 221 25.79 3.04 21.51
N ARG A 222 25.10 2.57 20.46
CA ARG A 222 23.88 1.76 20.61
C ARG A 222 24.07 0.36 20.06
N ALA A 223 23.24 -0.56 20.55
CA ALA A 223 23.18 -1.93 20.02
C ALA A 223 22.74 -1.92 18.55
N PRO A 224 23.37 -2.73 17.66
CA PRO A 224 22.89 -2.89 16.29
C PRO A 224 21.53 -3.60 16.28
N VAL A 225 20.64 -3.14 15.40
CA VAL A 225 19.41 -3.84 15.05
C VAL A 225 19.66 -4.61 13.76
N VAL A 226 19.44 -5.93 13.79
CA VAL A 226 19.80 -6.86 12.73
C VAL A 226 18.58 -7.62 12.26
N THR A 227 18.30 -7.62 10.96
CA THR A 227 17.21 -8.43 10.40
C THR A 227 17.77 -9.67 9.71
N ILE A 228 17.06 -10.80 9.84
CA ILE A 228 17.41 -12.02 9.12
C ILE A 228 16.46 -12.22 7.95
N MET A 229 17.01 -12.38 6.75
CA MET A 229 16.28 -12.57 5.50
C MET A 229 16.81 -13.76 4.70
N GLY A 230 16.02 -14.24 3.75
CA GLY A 230 16.38 -15.38 2.91
C GLY A 230 15.16 -16.22 2.50
N HIS A 231 15.40 -17.23 1.68
CA HIS A 231 14.36 -18.15 1.19
C HIS A 231 13.76 -19.02 2.31
N VAL A 232 12.55 -19.54 2.07
CA VAL A 232 11.94 -20.57 2.91
C VAL A 232 12.89 -21.78 3.04
N ASP A 233 12.89 -22.44 4.20
CA ASP A 233 13.73 -23.62 4.51
C ASP A 233 15.25 -23.44 4.43
N HIS A 234 15.75 -22.21 4.30
CA HIS A 234 17.16 -21.89 4.47
C HIS A 234 17.60 -21.86 5.95
N GLY A 235 16.68 -22.12 6.89
CA GLY A 235 16.99 -22.24 8.31
C GLY A 235 17.15 -20.91 9.05
N LYS A 236 16.46 -19.84 8.63
CA LYS A 236 16.43 -18.53 9.32
C LYS A 236 16.02 -18.67 10.78
N THR A 237 14.84 -19.24 11.03
CA THR A 237 14.29 -19.47 12.38
C THR A 237 15.18 -20.41 13.19
N THR A 238 15.77 -21.43 12.55
CA THR A 238 16.73 -22.33 13.19
C THR A 238 18.02 -21.61 13.62
N LEU A 239 18.52 -20.67 12.80
CA LEU A 239 19.68 -19.86 13.13
C LEU A 239 19.37 -18.95 14.33
N LEU A 240 18.20 -18.31 14.34
CA LEU A 240 17.73 -17.50 15.47
C LEU A 240 17.56 -18.34 16.74
N ASP A 241 17.02 -19.56 16.63
CA ASP A 241 16.89 -20.52 17.74
C ASP A 241 18.27 -20.91 18.30
N GLY A 242 19.25 -21.17 17.42
CA GLY A 242 20.64 -21.42 17.80
C GLY A 242 21.26 -20.26 18.56
N ILE A 243 21.08 -19.03 18.06
CA ILE A 243 21.54 -17.79 18.70
C ILE A 243 20.86 -17.59 20.07
N ARG A 244 19.56 -17.84 20.17
CA ARG A 244 18.78 -17.64 21.42
C ARG A 244 18.97 -18.76 22.44
N LYS A 245 19.53 -19.90 22.05
CA LYS A 245 19.54 -21.15 22.83
C LYS A 245 18.11 -21.56 23.27
N THR A 246 17.12 -21.25 22.43
CA THR A 246 15.69 -21.61 22.61
C THR A 246 15.20 -22.36 21.37
N LYS A 247 14.10 -23.11 21.49
CA LYS A 247 13.47 -23.81 20.36
C LYS A 247 12.07 -23.26 20.09
N VAL A 248 11.96 -22.24 19.24
CA VAL A 248 10.68 -21.65 18.83
C VAL A 248 10.08 -22.39 17.64
N THR A 249 10.92 -22.93 16.76
CA THR A 249 10.53 -23.74 15.59
C THR A 249 9.60 -24.91 15.93
N ASP A 250 9.77 -25.55 17.09
CA ASP A 250 8.92 -26.67 17.54
C ASP A 250 7.52 -26.24 18.01
N THR A 251 7.33 -24.95 18.32
CA THR A 251 6.08 -24.39 18.85
C THR A 251 5.21 -23.66 17.82
N GLU A 252 5.78 -23.27 16.67
CA GLU A 252 5.04 -22.56 15.62
C GLU A 252 4.23 -23.51 14.72
N ALA A 253 3.01 -23.09 14.37
CA ALA A 253 2.13 -23.89 13.52
C ALA A 253 2.69 -23.98 12.08
N GLY A 254 2.88 -25.20 11.59
CA GLY A 254 3.46 -25.45 10.27
C GLY A 254 4.98 -25.34 10.20
N GLY A 255 5.67 -25.13 11.33
CA GLY A 255 7.14 -25.06 11.39
C GLY A 255 7.75 -23.84 10.69
N ILE A 256 6.98 -22.76 10.51
CA ILE A 256 7.41 -21.54 9.82
C ILE A 256 7.13 -20.28 10.66
N THR A 257 8.05 -19.30 10.59
CA THR A 257 7.83 -17.96 11.15
C THR A 257 6.76 -17.23 10.34
N GLN A 258 5.67 -16.81 10.99
CA GLN A 258 4.56 -16.07 10.36
C GLN A 258 4.40 -14.63 10.88
N HIS A 259 5.06 -14.28 11.99
CA HIS A 259 5.01 -12.95 12.60
C HIS A 259 6.41 -12.33 12.67
N ILE A 260 6.50 -11.00 12.65
CA ILE A 260 7.79 -10.35 12.93
C ILE A 260 8.04 -10.38 14.43
N GLY A 261 9.10 -11.06 14.85
CA GLY A 261 9.56 -11.10 16.23
C GLY A 261 10.76 -10.18 16.43
N ALA A 262 10.82 -9.48 17.56
CA ALA A 262 12.00 -8.70 17.95
C ALA A 262 12.53 -9.21 19.29
N TYR A 263 13.83 -9.50 19.36
CA TYR A 263 14.45 -10.03 20.58
C TYR A 263 15.88 -9.53 20.74
N GLN A 264 16.41 -9.60 21.95
CA GLN A 264 17.75 -9.09 22.26
C GLN A 264 18.66 -10.18 22.83
N VAL A 265 19.89 -10.26 22.32
CA VAL A 265 20.93 -11.18 22.78
C VAL A 265 22.13 -10.38 23.26
N GLU A 266 22.84 -10.91 24.25
CA GLU A 266 24.04 -10.30 24.82
C GLU A 266 25.24 -11.20 24.54
N GLU A 267 26.24 -10.66 23.86
CA GLU A 267 27.48 -11.33 23.48
C GLU A 267 28.67 -10.42 23.82
N GLY A 268 29.67 -10.92 24.53
CA GLY A 268 30.83 -10.11 24.95
C GLY A 268 30.52 -8.85 25.77
N GLY A 269 29.35 -8.77 26.41
CA GLY A 269 28.88 -7.58 27.14
C GLY A 269 28.29 -6.47 26.24
N LYS A 270 28.20 -6.71 24.93
CA LYS A 270 27.46 -5.88 23.97
C LYS A 270 26.12 -6.55 23.65
N LYS A 271 25.11 -5.75 23.33
CA LYS A 271 23.76 -6.22 22.99
C LYS A 271 23.56 -6.17 21.49
N VAL A 272 22.84 -7.16 20.95
CA VAL A 272 22.41 -7.21 19.55
C VAL A 272 20.90 -7.46 19.54
N THR A 273 20.16 -6.64 18.80
CA THR A 273 18.71 -6.79 18.67
C THR A 273 18.41 -7.42 17.32
N PHE A 274 17.71 -8.55 17.31
CA PHE A 274 17.33 -9.26 16.10
C PHE A 274 15.86 -9.03 15.76
N LEU A 275 15.58 -8.82 14.48
CA LEU A 275 14.25 -8.87 13.87
C LEU A 275 14.14 -10.14 13.01
N ASP A 276 13.24 -11.04 13.40
CA ASP A 276 12.90 -12.22 12.60
C ASP A 276 11.84 -11.85 11.56
N THR A 277 12.13 -12.05 10.27
CA THR A 277 11.17 -11.76 9.20
C THR A 277 10.73 -13.05 8.48
N PRO A 278 9.43 -13.22 8.19
CA PRO A 278 8.94 -14.38 7.44
C PRO A 278 9.57 -14.52 6.04
N GLY A 279 9.88 -15.77 5.67
CA GLY A 279 10.56 -16.10 4.41
C GLY A 279 9.65 -16.19 3.18
N HIS A 280 8.34 -16.34 3.34
CA HIS A 280 7.44 -16.62 2.23
C HIS A 280 7.13 -15.36 1.41
N ALA A 281 7.02 -15.51 0.09
CA ALA A 281 6.54 -14.49 -0.87
C ALA A 281 5.26 -13.70 -0.47
N ALA A 282 4.38 -14.26 0.37
CA ALA A 282 3.20 -13.55 0.87
C ALA A 282 3.55 -12.37 1.81
N PHE A 283 4.75 -12.38 2.39
CA PHE A 283 5.19 -11.43 3.42
C PHE A 283 6.23 -10.42 2.92
N THR A 284 6.20 -10.08 1.63
CA THR A 284 7.11 -9.07 1.02
C THR A 284 7.10 -7.74 1.77
N THR A 285 5.91 -7.26 2.17
CA THR A 285 5.76 -6.00 2.92
C THR A 285 6.42 -6.06 4.29
N MET A 286 6.37 -7.21 4.97
CA MET A 286 7.05 -7.44 6.24
C MET A 286 8.57 -7.42 6.08
N ARG A 287 9.10 -8.01 5.00
CA ARG A 287 10.54 -7.95 4.70
C ARG A 287 11.01 -6.53 4.44
N ALA A 288 10.29 -5.78 3.60
CA ALA A 288 10.63 -4.38 3.32
C ALA A 288 10.64 -3.53 4.60
N ARG A 289 9.67 -3.73 5.49
CA ARG A 289 9.59 -3.08 6.80
C ARG A 289 10.76 -3.48 7.70
N GLY A 290 11.11 -4.77 7.74
CA GLY A 290 12.28 -5.26 8.45
C GLY A 290 13.55 -4.57 8.00
N ALA A 291 13.82 -4.53 6.69
CA ALA A 291 15.02 -3.88 6.13
C ALA A 291 15.14 -2.41 6.54
N GLN A 292 14.04 -1.64 6.47
CA GLN A 292 14.03 -0.21 6.80
C GLN A 292 14.19 0.08 8.30
N ALA A 293 13.84 -0.87 9.17
CA ALA A 293 13.91 -0.71 10.61
C ALA A 293 15.26 -1.13 11.20
N THR A 294 16.15 -1.72 10.39
CA THR A 294 17.42 -2.32 10.84
C THR A 294 18.63 -1.55 10.36
N ASP A 295 19.73 -1.76 11.08
CA ASP A 295 21.03 -1.21 10.76
C ASP A 295 21.84 -2.18 9.88
N ILE A 296 21.65 -3.49 10.06
CA ILE A 296 22.38 -4.56 9.35
C ILE A 296 21.39 -5.64 8.90
N THR A 297 21.58 -6.19 7.69
CA THR A 297 20.81 -7.34 7.20
C THR A 297 21.67 -8.59 7.08
N ILE A 298 21.21 -9.70 7.65
CA ILE A 298 21.79 -11.03 7.43
C ILE A 298 21.00 -11.73 6.33
N LEU A 299 21.68 -12.09 5.24
CA LEU A 299 21.14 -12.90 4.17
C LEU A 299 21.52 -14.37 4.39
N VAL A 300 20.53 -15.19 4.75
CA VAL A 300 20.73 -16.63 4.99
C VAL A 300 20.51 -17.40 3.69
N VAL A 301 21.57 -18.10 3.25
CA VAL A 301 21.55 -18.91 2.04
C VAL A 301 22.00 -20.33 2.39
N ALA A 302 21.20 -21.33 2.02
CA ALA A 302 21.56 -22.71 2.30
C ALA A 302 22.63 -23.20 1.30
N ALA A 303 23.66 -23.88 1.81
CA ALA A 303 24.80 -24.36 1.02
C ALA A 303 24.44 -25.52 0.06
N ASP A 304 23.33 -26.21 0.31
CA ASP A 304 22.79 -27.27 -0.54
C ASP A 304 21.91 -26.74 -1.68
N ASP A 305 21.12 -25.71 -1.42
CA ASP A 305 20.15 -25.15 -2.37
C ASP A 305 20.75 -24.05 -3.27
N GLY A 306 21.51 -23.12 -2.70
CA GLY A 306 22.04 -21.95 -3.39
C GLY A 306 21.09 -20.75 -3.43
N VAL A 307 21.31 -19.84 -4.39
CA VAL A 307 20.53 -18.60 -4.51
C VAL A 307 19.18 -18.88 -5.18
N MET A 308 18.09 -18.64 -4.45
CA MET A 308 16.72 -18.83 -4.91
C MET A 308 16.01 -17.49 -5.18
N PRO A 309 14.87 -17.45 -5.89
CA PRO A 309 14.17 -16.21 -6.22
C PRO A 309 13.81 -15.33 -5.00
N GLN A 310 13.42 -15.93 -3.87
CA GLN A 310 13.13 -15.17 -2.64
C GLN A 310 14.40 -14.61 -1.98
N THR A 311 15.56 -15.25 -2.20
CA THR A 311 16.86 -14.70 -1.78
C THR A 311 17.17 -13.44 -2.56
N VAL A 312 16.89 -13.43 -3.87
CA VAL A 312 17.05 -12.24 -4.73
C VAL A 312 16.09 -11.12 -4.32
N GLU A 313 14.84 -11.47 -3.99
CA GLU A 313 13.86 -10.51 -3.47
C GLU A 313 14.32 -9.88 -2.14
N ALA A 314 14.76 -10.71 -1.19
CA ALA A 314 15.33 -10.25 0.08
C ALA A 314 16.54 -9.33 -0.13
N LEU A 315 17.44 -9.70 -1.05
CA LEU A 315 18.59 -8.89 -1.43
C LEU A 315 18.18 -7.52 -1.98
N ASN A 316 17.17 -7.48 -2.85
CA ASN A 316 16.66 -6.22 -3.40
C ASN A 316 16.09 -5.29 -2.31
N HIS A 317 15.42 -5.84 -1.30
CA HIS A 317 14.94 -5.05 -0.17
C HIS A 317 16.08 -4.48 0.68
N ALA A 318 17.10 -5.30 0.98
CA ALA A 318 18.26 -4.84 1.72
C ALA A 318 19.03 -3.74 0.95
N LYS A 319 19.27 -3.94 -0.35
CA LYS A 319 19.90 -2.93 -1.21
C LYS A 319 19.07 -1.64 -1.31
N ALA A 320 17.76 -1.75 -1.44
CA ALA A 320 16.88 -0.58 -1.52
C ALA A 320 16.80 0.21 -0.19
N ALA A 321 17.06 -0.45 0.94
CA ALA A 321 17.16 0.18 2.25
C ALA A 321 18.58 0.68 2.58
N GLU A 322 19.55 0.51 1.67
CA GLU A 322 20.95 0.96 1.83
C GLU A 322 21.62 0.44 3.11
N VAL A 323 21.23 -0.76 3.57
CA VAL A 323 21.78 -1.40 4.77
C VAL A 323 22.91 -2.36 4.43
N PRO A 324 24.02 -2.38 5.18
CA PRO A 324 25.08 -3.38 5.07
C PRO A 324 24.55 -4.82 5.14
N ILE A 325 25.09 -5.68 4.27
CA ILE A 325 24.65 -7.07 4.12
C ILE A 325 25.75 -8.02 4.58
N ILE A 326 25.41 -8.93 5.50
CA ILE A 326 26.25 -10.06 5.90
C ILE A 326 25.62 -11.33 5.35
N VAL A 327 26.39 -12.18 4.69
CA VAL A 327 25.89 -13.44 4.13
C VAL A 327 26.21 -14.59 5.08
N ALA A 328 25.18 -15.25 5.60
CA ALA A 328 25.30 -16.46 6.40
C ALA A 328 25.01 -17.69 5.52
N VAL A 329 26.06 -18.44 5.18
CA VAL A 329 25.95 -19.67 4.40
C VAL A 329 25.61 -20.82 5.35
N ASN A 330 24.35 -21.24 5.36
CA ASN A 330 23.80 -22.20 6.32
C ASN A 330 23.83 -23.65 5.81
N LYS A 331 23.58 -24.62 6.70
CA LYS A 331 23.55 -26.07 6.41
C LYS A 331 24.90 -26.66 5.95
N THR A 332 26.01 -26.13 6.45
CA THR A 332 27.36 -26.65 6.16
C THR A 332 27.63 -28.05 6.71
N ASP A 333 26.73 -28.56 7.56
CA ASP A 333 26.77 -29.92 8.10
C ASP A 333 26.33 -31.01 7.12
N LYS A 334 25.65 -30.67 6.01
CA LYS A 334 25.20 -31.64 5.02
C LYS A 334 26.34 -32.09 4.10
N GLU A 335 26.31 -33.36 3.71
CA GLU A 335 27.34 -33.94 2.81
C GLU A 335 27.36 -33.30 1.41
N ASN A 336 26.23 -32.76 0.95
CA ASN A 336 26.11 -32.05 -0.33
C ASN A 336 26.28 -30.53 -0.21
N ALA A 337 26.70 -30.02 0.94
CA ALA A 337 26.91 -28.59 1.14
C ALA A 337 28.07 -28.06 0.29
N ASN A 338 27.84 -26.99 -0.47
CA ASN A 338 28.86 -26.34 -1.28
C ASN A 338 28.87 -24.82 -1.07
N PRO A 339 29.60 -24.30 -0.06
CA PRO A 339 29.70 -22.87 0.21
C PRO A 339 30.32 -22.06 -0.94
N ASP A 340 31.30 -22.64 -1.65
CA ASP A 340 31.99 -21.97 -2.77
C ASP A 340 31.02 -21.65 -3.91
N ARG A 341 30.06 -22.56 -4.17
CA ARG A 341 29.00 -22.33 -5.16
C ARG A 341 28.14 -21.13 -4.80
N VAL A 342 27.76 -21.00 -3.52
CA VAL A 342 26.94 -19.86 -3.04
C VAL A 342 27.69 -18.53 -3.23
N MET A 343 28.98 -18.50 -2.91
CA MET A 343 29.83 -17.31 -3.12
C MET A 343 29.91 -16.91 -4.60
N GLN A 344 30.05 -17.88 -5.51
CA GLN A 344 30.05 -17.63 -6.95
C GLN A 344 28.71 -17.09 -7.46
N GLU A 345 27.59 -17.66 -7.01
CA GLU A 345 26.26 -17.22 -7.41
C GLU A 345 25.96 -15.80 -6.91
N LEU A 346 26.31 -15.46 -5.67
CA LEU A 346 26.08 -14.14 -5.08
C LEU A 346 26.96 -13.02 -5.68
N THR A 347 28.11 -13.38 -6.25
CA THR A 347 28.96 -12.44 -7.00
C THR A 347 28.22 -11.84 -8.20
N GLN A 348 27.30 -12.59 -8.84
CA GLN A 348 26.47 -12.08 -9.94
C GLN A 348 25.51 -10.98 -9.50
N TYR A 349 25.21 -10.92 -8.20
CA TYR A 349 24.35 -9.92 -7.59
C TYR A 349 25.16 -8.85 -6.85
N GLU A 350 26.41 -8.64 -7.22
CA GLU A 350 27.32 -7.61 -6.68
C GLU A 350 27.71 -7.80 -5.21
N LEU A 351 27.48 -8.99 -4.64
CA LEU A 351 27.98 -9.36 -3.32
C LEU A 351 29.29 -10.14 -3.49
N VAL A 352 30.42 -9.43 -3.38
CA VAL A 352 31.75 -10.03 -3.54
C VAL A 352 32.34 -10.35 -2.17
N PRO A 353 32.79 -11.59 -1.91
CA PRO A 353 33.41 -11.94 -0.63
C PRO A 353 34.70 -11.18 -0.33
N GLU A 354 34.96 -10.87 0.94
CA GLU A 354 36.23 -10.27 1.41
C GLU A 354 37.47 -11.08 0.98
N ALA A 355 37.37 -12.42 0.98
CA ALA A 355 38.45 -13.30 0.55
C ALA A 355 38.88 -13.07 -0.91
N TRP A 356 38.01 -12.49 -1.75
CA TRP A 356 38.27 -12.16 -3.15
C TRP A 356 38.50 -10.66 -3.38
N GLY A 357 38.66 -9.90 -2.29
CA GLY A 357 38.85 -8.45 -2.32
C GLY A 357 37.57 -7.64 -2.43
N GLY A 358 36.42 -8.24 -2.09
CA GLY A 358 35.15 -7.53 -1.94
C GLY A 358 34.94 -6.92 -0.55
N ASP A 359 33.74 -6.42 -0.32
CA ASP A 359 33.27 -5.76 0.91
C ASP A 359 32.25 -6.58 1.70
N THR A 360 31.71 -7.65 1.11
CA THR A 360 30.67 -8.46 1.72
C THR A 360 31.28 -9.55 2.61
N ILE A 361 30.86 -9.59 3.87
CA ILE A 361 31.28 -10.62 4.82
C ILE A 361 30.49 -11.91 4.58
N PHE A 362 31.19 -13.03 4.43
CA PHE A 362 30.61 -14.36 4.32
C PHE A 362 31.00 -15.21 5.52
N VAL A 363 30.01 -15.71 6.25
CA VAL A 363 30.21 -16.59 7.40
C VAL A 363 29.54 -17.94 7.15
N ASN A 364 30.32 -19.02 7.32
CA ASN A 364 29.83 -20.38 7.17
C ASN A 364 29.23 -20.85 8.50
N VAL A 365 27.94 -21.19 8.50
CA VAL A 365 27.20 -21.55 9.71
C VAL A 365 26.50 -22.89 9.58
N SER A 366 26.44 -23.64 10.68
CA SER A 366 25.50 -24.76 10.84
C SER A 366 24.57 -24.44 11.99
N ALA A 367 23.34 -23.99 11.66
CA ALA A 367 22.34 -23.64 12.66
C ALA A 367 21.95 -24.81 13.58
N VAL A 368 22.07 -26.06 13.10
CA VAL A 368 21.73 -27.26 13.87
C VAL A 368 22.85 -27.66 14.83
N LYS A 369 24.11 -27.61 14.38
CA LYS A 369 25.28 -27.94 15.21
C LYS A 369 25.71 -26.78 16.11
N GLY A 370 25.29 -25.56 15.79
CA GLY A 370 25.73 -24.33 16.44
C GLY A 370 27.13 -23.87 16.00
N GLU A 371 27.69 -24.46 14.95
CA GLU A 371 29.02 -24.10 14.43
C GLU A 371 28.94 -22.76 13.66
N GLY A 372 29.89 -21.86 13.89
CA GLY A 372 29.98 -20.56 13.19
C GLY A 372 29.05 -19.46 13.70
N ILE A 373 28.18 -19.74 14.69
CA ILE A 373 27.27 -18.73 15.26
C ILE A 373 28.06 -17.65 16.03
N ASP A 374 29.05 -18.05 16.81
CA ASP A 374 29.89 -17.10 17.57
C ASP A 374 30.66 -16.17 16.63
N GLU A 375 31.22 -16.72 15.54
CA GLU A 375 31.88 -15.95 14.47
C GLU A 375 30.91 -14.97 13.80
N LEU A 376 29.68 -15.40 13.51
CA LEU A 376 28.66 -14.52 12.94
C LEU A 376 28.34 -13.34 13.89
N LEU A 377 28.21 -13.58 15.19
CA LEU A 377 27.97 -12.53 16.19
C LEU A 377 29.14 -11.56 16.31
N GLU A 378 30.38 -12.05 16.29
CA GLU A 378 31.59 -11.21 16.28
C GLU A 378 31.63 -10.32 15.04
N MET A 379 31.34 -10.86 13.86
CA MET A 379 31.32 -10.09 12.60
C MET A 379 30.21 -9.03 12.60
N ILE A 380 29.04 -9.32 13.15
CA ILE A 380 27.95 -8.33 13.31
C ILE A 380 28.42 -7.16 14.18
N LEU A 381 29.07 -7.45 15.31
CA LEU A 381 29.59 -6.40 16.20
C LEU A 381 30.69 -5.58 15.50
N LEU A 382 31.54 -6.21 14.70
CA LEU A 382 32.58 -5.53 13.93
C LEU A 382 31.97 -4.57 12.89
N VAL A 383 30.97 -5.00 12.13
CA VAL A 383 30.26 -4.12 11.18
C VAL A 383 29.59 -2.96 11.92
N ALA A 384 28.97 -3.22 13.07
CA ALA A 384 28.34 -2.18 13.88
C ALA A 384 29.35 -1.12 14.39
N GLU A 385 30.58 -1.53 14.70
CA GLU A 385 31.66 -0.61 15.08
C GLU A 385 32.15 0.23 13.90
N VAL A 386 32.25 -0.36 12.71
CA VAL A 386 32.65 0.34 11.47
C VAL A 386 31.60 1.38 11.05
N GLU A 387 30.31 1.05 11.19
CA GLU A 387 29.18 1.96 10.91
C GLU A 387 28.99 3.05 11.98
N GLU A 388 29.76 3.02 13.08
CA GLU A 388 29.67 3.96 14.20
C GLU A 388 28.24 4.21 14.71
N LEU A 389 27.47 3.14 14.93
CA LEU A 389 26.05 3.24 15.32
C LEU A 389 25.88 4.00 16.65
N LYS A 390 25.26 5.17 16.57
CA LYS A 390 25.01 6.06 17.71
C LYS A 390 23.53 6.37 17.88
N ALA A 391 23.09 6.60 19.11
CA ALA A 391 21.83 7.27 19.41
C ALA A 391 21.97 8.13 20.66
N ASN A 392 21.07 9.11 20.78
CA ASN A 392 20.93 9.94 21.96
C ASN A 392 19.88 9.33 22.91
N PRO A 393 20.25 8.81 24.10
CA PRO A 393 19.27 8.26 25.04
C PRO A 393 18.51 9.34 25.82
N ALA A 394 19.04 10.57 25.87
CA ALA A 394 18.48 11.65 26.69
C ALA A 394 17.25 12.33 26.06
N LYS A 395 17.03 12.16 24.75
CA LYS A 395 15.85 12.69 24.06
C LYS A 395 14.61 11.82 24.29
N ARG A 396 13.46 12.33 23.86
CA ARG A 396 12.21 11.56 23.88
C ARG A 396 12.27 10.42 22.88
N ALA A 397 11.65 9.31 23.26
CA ALA A 397 11.68 8.12 22.42
C ALA A 397 10.96 8.35 21.09
N LEU A 398 11.63 7.91 20.03
CA LEU A 398 11.08 7.76 18.69
C LEU A 398 11.47 6.38 18.15
N GLY A 399 10.70 5.92 17.19
CA GLY A 399 10.99 4.68 16.49
C GLY A 399 9.80 4.19 15.71
N THR A 400 9.77 2.88 15.48
CA THR A 400 8.82 2.27 14.54
C THR A 400 8.07 1.11 15.19
N VAL A 401 6.80 0.93 14.80
CA VAL A 401 6.01 -0.25 15.16
C VAL A 401 6.50 -1.46 14.38
N VAL A 402 6.93 -2.49 15.08
CA VAL A 402 7.30 -3.78 14.48
C VAL A 402 6.04 -4.55 14.12
N GLU A 403 5.16 -4.74 15.11
CA GLU A 403 3.92 -5.51 14.98
C GLU A 403 2.87 -4.99 15.97
N ALA A 404 1.59 -5.21 15.68
CA ALA A 404 0.51 -4.81 16.57
C ALA A 404 -0.64 -5.82 16.57
N GLU A 405 -1.25 -6.01 17.74
CA GLU A 405 -2.32 -7.00 17.95
C GLU A 405 -3.41 -6.49 18.90
N LEU A 406 -4.53 -7.21 18.95
CA LEU A 406 -5.63 -6.92 19.86
C LEU A 406 -5.80 -8.06 20.87
N ASP A 407 -5.29 -7.88 22.08
CA ASP A 407 -5.45 -8.84 23.17
C ASP A 407 -6.77 -8.63 23.92
N LYS A 408 -7.44 -9.73 24.29
CA LYS A 408 -8.76 -9.71 24.96
C LYS A 408 -8.71 -9.11 26.37
N GLY A 409 -7.57 -9.22 27.08
CA GLY A 409 -7.43 -8.74 28.44
C GLY A 409 -6.71 -7.39 28.55
N ARG A 410 -5.72 -7.16 27.68
CA ARG A 410 -4.82 -6.01 27.71
C ARG A 410 -5.26 -4.89 26.77
N GLY A 411 -6.18 -5.17 25.84
CA GLY A 411 -6.60 -4.24 24.79
C GLY A 411 -5.58 -4.19 23.66
N PRO A 412 -5.47 -3.07 22.93
CA PRO A 412 -4.48 -2.91 21.87
C PRO A 412 -3.06 -3.00 22.43
N VAL A 413 -2.29 -3.91 21.85
CA VAL A 413 -0.89 -4.16 22.17
C VAL A 413 -0.06 -3.84 20.92
N ALA A 414 1.07 -3.17 21.09
CA ALA A 414 1.98 -2.88 20.00
C ALA A 414 3.42 -3.17 20.43
N THR A 415 4.15 -3.88 19.58
CA THR A 415 5.57 -4.13 19.70
C THR A 415 6.32 -3.01 18.99
N LEU A 416 7.07 -2.23 19.74
CA LEU A 416 7.80 -1.07 19.26
C LEU A 416 9.30 -1.36 19.28
N LEU A 417 10.00 -0.88 18.26
CA LEU A 417 11.45 -0.78 18.25
C LEU A 417 11.84 0.67 18.49
N VAL A 418 12.48 0.94 19.64
CA VAL A 418 12.99 2.26 19.97
C VAL A 418 14.26 2.53 19.19
N GLN A 419 14.29 3.53 18.32
CA GLN A 419 15.47 3.87 17.52
C GLN A 419 16.31 4.96 18.18
N GLY A 420 15.66 5.95 18.80
CA GLY A 420 16.33 7.02 19.53
C GLY A 420 15.55 7.43 20.77
N GLY A 421 16.24 8.01 21.75
CA GLY A 421 15.64 8.46 23.00
C GLY A 421 15.23 7.35 23.97
N THR A 422 14.59 7.75 25.06
CA THR A 422 14.13 6.85 26.12
C THR A 422 12.65 7.07 26.40
N MET A 423 11.88 5.99 26.56
CA MET A 423 10.47 6.03 26.99
C MET A 423 10.27 5.40 28.36
N ASN A 424 9.26 5.88 29.08
CA ASN A 424 8.88 5.38 30.39
C ASN A 424 7.40 5.05 30.47
N VAL A 425 7.05 4.19 31.43
CA VAL A 425 5.65 3.91 31.75
C VAL A 425 4.97 5.19 32.23
N GLY A 426 3.85 5.53 31.63
CA GLY A 426 3.05 6.73 31.90
C GLY A 426 3.23 7.84 30.88
N ASP A 427 4.19 7.72 29.97
CA ASP A 427 4.46 8.71 28.93
C ASP A 427 3.31 8.75 27.88
N PRO A 428 2.88 9.95 27.45
CA PRO A 428 2.01 10.13 26.29
C PRO A 428 2.72 9.77 24.99
N ILE A 429 2.05 8.98 24.14
CA ILE A 429 2.60 8.49 22.88
C ILE A 429 1.61 8.69 21.73
N VAL A 430 2.12 9.08 20.57
CA VAL A 430 1.38 9.06 19.30
C VAL A 430 2.06 8.06 18.38
N VAL A 431 1.28 7.16 17.78
CA VAL A 431 1.76 6.08 16.91
C VAL A 431 0.95 6.13 15.61
N GLY A 432 1.55 6.61 14.53
CA GLY A 432 0.86 6.81 13.26
C GLY A 432 -0.40 7.66 13.40
N HIS A 433 -1.57 7.03 13.25
CA HIS A 433 -2.90 7.63 13.40
C HIS A 433 -3.60 7.27 14.73
N THR A 434 -2.93 6.51 15.60
CA THR A 434 -3.39 6.15 16.94
C THR A 434 -2.63 6.95 18.00
N TYR A 435 -3.18 6.99 19.22
CA TYR A 435 -2.56 7.72 20.32
C TYR A 435 -2.98 7.12 21.66
N GLY A 436 -2.21 7.42 22.70
CA GLY A 436 -2.56 6.97 24.04
C GLY A 436 -1.51 7.32 25.07
N ARG A 437 -1.52 6.53 26.15
CA ARG A 437 -0.57 6.63 27.25
C ARG A 437 -0.06 5.25 27.58
N ILE A 438 1.25 5.10 27.71
CA ILE A 438 1.89 3.82 28.03
C ILE A 438 1.44 3.37 29.43
N ARG A 439 0.64 2.31 29.50
CA ARG A 439 0.13 1.74 30.78
C ARG A 439 1.09 0.73 31.38
N ALA A 440 1.67 -0.11 30.52
CA ALA A 440 2.65 -1.12 30.88
C ALA A 440 3.55 -1.37 29.69
N MET A 441 4.81 -1.71 29.98
CA MET A 441 5.81 -2.12 29.02
C MET A 441 6.35 -3.51 29.41
N MET A 442 6.55 -4.37 28.42
CA MET A 442 7.18 -5.69 28.57
C MET A 442 8.33 -5.81 27.59
N ASN A 443 9.42 -6.47 28.01
CA ASN A 443 10.49 -6.83 27.09
C ASN A 443 10.14 -8.10 26.30
N ASP A 444 11.02 -8.46 25.37
CA ASP A 444 10.99 -9.68 24.56
C ASP A 444 10.83 -10.99 25.35
N VAL A 445 11.33 -11.05 26.60
CA VAL A 445 11.19 -12.21 27.49
C VAL A 445 9.89 -12.18 28.31
N GLY A 446 9.00 -11.21 28.08
CA GLY A 446 7.71 -11.07 28.79
C GLY A 446 7.84 -10.52 30.22
N ARG A 447 9.00 -9.97 30.60
CA ARG A 447 9.21 -9.30 31.89
C ARG A 447 8.80 -7.83 31.79
N ARG A 448 8.13 -7.33 32.83
CA ARG A 448 7.75 -5.91 32.89
C ARG A 448 8.97 -5.02 33.06
N VAL A 449 9.10 -4.01 32.21
CA VAL A 449 10.15 -2.99 32.26
C VAL A 449 9.53 -1.61 32.51
N LYS A 450 10.28 -0.72 33.17
CA LYS A 450 9.82 0.66 33.45
C LYS A 450 10.31 1.69 32.44
N THR A 451 11.45 1.39 31.83
CA THR A 451 12.20 2.28 30.95
C THR A 451 12.72 1.45 29.79
N ALA A 452 12.58 1.96 28.57
CA ALA A 452 13.14 1.36 27.36
C ALA A 452 13.98 2.42 26.63
N GLY A 453 15.25 2.10 26.39
CA GLY A 453 16.20 2.97 25.69
C GLY A 453 16.35 2.59 24.21
N PRO A 454 17.30 3.20 23.50
CA PRO A 454 17.56 2.94 22.09
C PRO A 454 17.87 1.47 21.78
N SER A 455 17.54 1.04 20.57
CA SER A 455 17.68 -0.33 20.05
C SER A 455 16.98 -1.42 20.87
N THR A 456 16.09 -1.07 21.79
CA THR A 456 15.40 -2.04 22.65
C THR A 456 13.99 -2.32 22.10
N PRO A 457 13.64 -3.59 21.81
CA PRO A 457 12.27 -3.94 21.48
C PRO A 457 11.41 -3.98 22.74
N VAL A 458 10.25 -3.33 22.70
CA VAL A 458 9.35 -3.22 23.85
C VAL A 458 7.89 -3.35 23.42
N GLU A 459 7.15 -4.20 24.12
CA GLU A 459 5.73 -4.36 23.93
C GLU A 459 4.98 -3.41 24.87
N ILE A 460 4.14 -2.54 24.29
CA ILE A 460 3.40 -1.52 25.03
C ILE A 460 1.89 -1.77 25.01
N THR A 461 1.21 -1.21 26.02
CA THR A 461 -0.26 -1.21 26.12
C THR A 461 -0.76 0.18 26.45
N GLY A 462 -2.03 0.46 26.11
CA GLY A 462 -2.70 1.73 26.46
C GLY A 462 -2.93 2.69 25.29
N LEU A 463 -2.77 2.21 24.06
CA LEU A 463 -3.25 2.89 22.86
C LEU A 463 -4.78 2.81 22.75
N ASN A 464 -5.38 3.76 22.04
CA ASN A 464 -6.82 3.81 21.79
C ASN A 464 -7.29 2.83 20.70
N GLY A 465 -6.39 2.34 19.88
CA GLY A 465 -6.64 1.38 18.80
C GLY A 465 -5.35 0.63 18.43
N VAL A 466 -5.47 -0.33 17.52
CA VAL A 466 -4.32 -1.08 17.00
C VAL A 466 -3.65 -0.21 15.92
N PRO A 467 -2.38 0.20 16.08
CA PRO A 467 -1.66 0.95 15.06
C PRO A 467 -1.35 0.10 13.83
N GLN A 468 -0.97 0.74 12.72
CA GLN A 468 -0.43 -0.01 11.59
C GLN A 468 1.01 -0.42 11.87
N ALA A 469 1.37 -1.61 11.41
CA ALA A 469 2.76 -2.04 11.49
C ALA A 469 3.60 -1.18 10.54
N GLY A 470 4.79 -0.75 10.99
CA GLY A 470 5.63 0.22 10.29
C GLY A 470 5.27 1.69 10.56
N ASP A 471 4.19 1.98 11.30
CA ASP A 471 3.92 3.35 11.75
C ASP A 471 5.07 3.86 12.63
N GLN A 472 5.47 5.11 12.42
CA GLN A 472 6.38 5.79 13.32
C GLN A 472 5.65 6.23 14.59
N PHE A 473 6.37 6.22 15.71
CA PHE A 473 5.89 6.77 16.97
C PHE A 473 6.82 7.85 17.51
N LEU A 474 6.22 8.75 18.29
CA LEU A 474 6.96 9.72 19.10
C LEU A 474 6.31 9.88 20.47
N VAL A 475 7.16 9.94 21.48
CA VAL A 475 6.78 10.24 22.86
C VAL A 475 6.78 11.74 23.10
N PHE A 476 5.72 12.25 23.71
CA PHE A 476 5.56 13.67 24.02
C PHE A 476 5.62 13.92 25.53
N ALA A 477 6.11 15.10 25.93
CA ALA A 477 6.04 15.52 27.32
C ALA A 477 4.59 15.86 27.76
N ASP A 478 3.83 16.51 26.88
CA ASP A 478 2.49 17.01 27.18
C ASP A 478 1.39 16.11 26.62
N GLU A 479 0.58 15.52 27.50
CA GLU A 479 -0.56 14.67 27.12
C GLU A 479 -1.58 15.39 26.24
N LYS A 480 -1.83 16.69 26.51
CA LYS A 480 -2.77 17.49 25.70
C LYS A 480 -2.32 17.61 24.25
N LYS A 481 -1.01 17.81 24.05
CA LYS A 481 -0.42 17.98 22.71
C LYS A 481 -0.43 16.66 21.95
N ALA A 482 -0.01 15.57 22.59
CA ALA A 482 -0.08 14.22 22.02
C ALA A 482 -1.52 13.87 21.57
N LYS A 483 -2.51 14.16 22.43
CA LYS A 483 -3.91 13.91 22.14
C LYS A 483 -4.42 14.76 20.96
N GLN A 484 -4.10 16.05 20.92
CA GLN A 484 -4.52 16.95 19.84
C GLN A 484 -3.96 16.49 18.48
N ILE A 485 -2.67 16.12 18.44
CA ILE A 485 -2.01 15.61 17.23
C ILE A 485 -2.62 14.28 16.80
N GLY A 486 -2.76 13.33 17.73
CA GLY A 486 -3.34 12.02 17.47
C GLY A 486 -4.80 12.10 16.98
N GLU A 487 -5.64 12.94 17.60
CA GLU A 487 -7.03 13.14 17.16
C GLU A 487 -7.10 13.77 15.77
N GLY A 488 -6.28 14.79 15.51
CA GLY A 488 -6.22 15.43 14.19
C GLY A 488 -5.82 14.46 13.08
N ARG A 489 -4.81 13.62 13.34
CA ARG A 489 -4.36 12.56 12.41
C ARG A 489 -5.44 11.50 12.19
N ALA A 490 -6.09 11.04 13.24
CA ALA A 490 -7.16 10.04 13.15
C ALA A 490 -8.35 10.53 12.30
N VAL A 491 -8.71 11.81 12.41
CA VAL A 491 -9.76 12.42 11.59
C VAL A 491 -9.32 12.49 10.13
N ARG A 492 -8.11 12.99 9.86
CA ARG A 492 -7.58 13.09 8.49
C ARG A 492 -7.49 11.72 7.82
N ALA A 493 -7.04 10.69 8.54
CA ALA A 493 -6.98 9.33 8.02
C ALA A 493 -8.36 8.80 7.62
N LYS A 494 -9.39 9.02 8.45
CA LYS A 494 -10.78 8.66 8.15
C LYS A 494 -11.34 9.40 6.94
N GLU A 495 -11.02 10.68 6.78
CA GLU A 495 -11.43 11.45 5.61
C GLU A 495 -10.74 10.99 4.33
N ALA A 496 -9.43 10.68 4.40
CA ALA A 496 -8.67 10.14 3.27
C ALA A 496 -9.24 8.79 2.81
N GLN A 497 -9.55 7.90 3.74
CA GLN A 497 -10.17 6.60 3.44
C GLN A 497 -11.52 6.77 2.74
N ARG A 498 -12.39 7.67 3.23
CA ARG A 498 -13.69 7.96 2.59
C ARG A 498 -13.55 8.53 1.19
N ARG A 499 -12.55 9.40 0.96
CA ARG A 499 -12.28 9.99 -0.36
C ARG A 499 -11.83 8.93 -1.36
N GLN A 500 -10.99 7.98 -0.95
CA GLN A 500 -10.58 6.87 -1.80
C GLN A 500 -11.78 6.01 -2.24
N THR A 501 -12.70 5.68 -1.33
CA THR A 501 -13.91 4.90 -1.67
C THR A 501 -14.87 5.64 -2.61
N SER A 502 -14.88 6.98 -2.60
CA SER A 502 -15.78 7.79 -3.44
C SER A 502 -15.33 7.99 -4.89
N ARG A 503 -14.13 7.54 -5.27
CA ARG A 503 -13.58 7.65 -6.64
C ARG A 503 -13.88 6.42 -7.50
N VAL A 504 -15.06 5.81 -7.39
CA VAL A 504 -15.49 4.84 -8.40
C VAL A 504 -15.80 5.63 -9.67
N SER A 505 -15.02 5.42 -10.73
CA SER A 505 -15.21 6.11 -11.99
C SER A 505 -16.35 5.46 -12.78
N LEU A 506 -16.98 6.24 -13.67
CA LEU A 506 -17.99 5.68 -14.58
C LEU A 506 -17.39 4.62 -15.53
N ASP A 507 -16.08 4.71 -15.79
CA ASP A 507 -15.35 3.73 -16.59
C ASP A 507 -15.19 2.39 -15.85
N ASP A 508 -14.99 2.41 -14.52
CA ASP A 508 -14.98 1.19 -13.70
C ASP A 508 -16.35 0.50 -13.70
N LEU A 509 -17.43 1.28 -13.62
CA LEU A 509 -18.80 0.77 -13.74
C LEU A 509 -19.07 0.22 -15.15
N TYR A 510 -18.54 0.86 -16.19
CA TYR A 510 -18.70 0.38 -17.56
C TYR A 510 -17.89 -0.90 -17.81
N ASN A 511 -16.68 -1.01 -17.27
CA ASN A 511 -15.86 -2.21 -17.32
C ASN A 511 -16.52 -3.37 -16.55
N GLN A 512 -17.06 -3.12 -15.35
CA GLN A 512 -17.85 -4.11 -14.60
C GLN A 512 -19.09 -4.59 -15.38
N ILE A 513 -19.72 -3.72 -16.17
CA ILE A 513 -20.86 -4.11 -17.01
C ILE A 513 -20.40 -4.86 -18.28
N GLN A 514 -19.23 -4.54 -18.83
CA GLN A 514 -18.69 -5.18 -20.04
C GLN A 514 -18.08 -6.56 -19.78
N GLU A 515 -17.50 -6.79 -18.61
CA GLU A 515 -16.83 -8.05 -18.25
C GLU A 515 -17.80 -9.22 -18.02
N GLY A 516 -19.11 -9.01 -18.17
CA GLY A 516 -20.12 -10.03 -17.90
C GLY A 516 -20.32 -10.25 -16.40
N GLU A 517 -21.10 -11.28 -16.02
CA GLU A 517 -21.24 -11.67 -14.60
C GLU A 517 -19.94 -12.34 -14.13
N ILE A 518 -18.88 -11.56 -13.88
CA ILE A 518 -17.75 -12.05 -13.09
C ILE A 518 -18.31 -12.45 -11.73
N LYS A 519 -18.13 -13.71 -11.35
CA LYS A 519 -18.58 -14.20 -10.06
C LYS A 519 -17.64 -13.68 -8.98
N GLU A 520 -18.17 -12.88 -8.05
CA GLU A 520 -17.39 -12.35 -6.95
C GLU A 520 -17.59 -13.19 -5.68
N ILE A 521 -16.50 -13.54 -4.99
CA ILE A 521 -16.55 -14.08 -3.64
C ILE A 521 -16.26 -12.94 -2.66
N ASN A 522 -17.24 -12.62 -1.83
CA ASN A 522 -17.08 -11.66 -0.76
C ASN A 522 -16.39 -12.31 0.44
N ILE A 523 -15.33 -11.68 0.93
CA ILE A 523 -14.52 -12.20 2.04
C ILE A 523 -14.34 -11.13 3.12
N ILE A 524 -14.44 -11.56 4.38
CA ILE A 524 -14.03 -10.79 5.55
C ILE A 524 -12.82 -11.48 6.19
N ILE A 525 -11.74 -10.73 6.42
CA ILE A 525 -10.50 -11.26 6.97
C ILE A 525 -10.33 -10.78 8.41
N LYS A 526 -10.13 -11.71 9.34
CA LYS A 526 -9.69 -11.44 10.70
C LYS A 526 -8.39 -12.18 10.98
N ALA A 527 -7.38 -11.50 11.46
CA ALA A 527 -6.14 -12.12 11.89
C ALA A 527 -5.76 -11.69 13.31
N ASP A 528 -4.80 -12.39 13.90
CA ASP A 528 -4.29 -12.14 15.24
C ASP A 528 -3.48 -10.85 15.32
N VAL A 529 -2.62 -10.61 14.33
CA VAL A 529 -1.76 -9.43 14.22
C VAL A 529 -2.03 -8.66 12.92
N GLN A 530 -1.67 -7.38 12.92
CA GLN A 530 -1.88 -6.46 11.79
C GLN A 530 -1.12 -6.89 10.53
N GLY A 531 0.14 -7.34 10.67
CA GLY A 531 0.94 -7.80 9.55
C GLY A 531 0.32 -9.02 8.84
N SER A 532 -0.25 -9.97 9.58
CA SER A 532 -0.93 -11.14 9.00
C SER A 532 -2.17 -10.74 8.19
N VAL A 533 -2.92 -9.71 8.64
CA VAL A 533 -4.04 -9.17 7.86
C VAL A 533 -3.57 -8.65 6.50
N GLU A 534 -2.47 -7.90 6.47
CA GLU A 534 -1.90 -7.34 5.23
C GLU A 534 -1.40 -8.45 4.29
N ALA A 535 -0.74 -9.46 4.85
CA ALA A 535 -0.21 -10.59 4.08
C ALA A 535 -1.32 -11.47 3.49
N VAL A 536 -2.33 -11.84 4.30
CA VAL A 536 -3.47 -12.63 3.83
C VAL A 536 -4.25 -11.85 2.78
N ARG A 537 -4.50 -10.56 3.01
CA ARG A 537 -5.15 -9.69 2.03
C ARG A 537 -4.40 -9.67 0.70
N GLY A 538 -3.10 -9.37 0.73
CA GLY A 538 -2.27 -9.26 -0.47
C GLY A 538 -2.12 -10.59 -1.22
N SER A 539 -2.13 -11.72 -0.52
CA SER A 539 -2.11 -13.05 -1.14
C SER A 539 -3.44 -13.40 -1.80
N LEU A 540 -4.57 -13.13 -1.14
CA LEU A 540 -5.89 -13.40 -1.71
C LEU A 540 -6.21 -12.49 -2.90
N GLU A 541 -5.74 -11.24 -2.90
CA GLU A 541 -5.88 -10.32 -4.05
C GLU A 541 -5.04 -10.75 -5.27
N LYS A 542 -3.99 -11.56 -5.08
CA LYS A 542 -3.15 -12.10 -6.16
C LYS A 542 -3.72 -13.36 -6.81
N ILE A 543 -4.75 -13.97 -6.22
CA ILE A 543 -5.40 -15.15 -6.80
C ILE A 543 -6.12 -14.69 -8.07
N ASP A 544 -5.63 -15.13 -9.22
CA ASP A 544 -6.20 -14.84 -10.52
C ASP A 544 -6.83 -16.13 -11.09
N VAL A 545 -8.16 -16.21 -11.03
CA VAL A 545 -8.94 -17.31 -11.59
C VAL A 545 -9.86 -16.73 -12.65
N ALA A 546 -9.72 -17.20 -13.89
CA ALA A 546 -10.49 -16.69 -15.02
C ALA A 546 -12.00 -16.86 -14.80
N GLY A 547 -12.71 -15.73 -14.63
CA GLY A 547 -14.17 -15.69 -14.44
C GLY A 547 -14.64 -15.58 -12.97
N ALA A 548 -13.72 -15.56 -12.00
CA ALA A 548 -14.04 -15.33 -10.60
C ALA A 548 -13.09 -14.33 -9.96
N LYS A 549 -13.60 -13.47 -9.06
CA LYS A 549 -12.80 -12.44 -8.38
C LYS A 549 -13.02 -12.46 -6.88
N VAL A 550 -11.95 -12.26 -6.12
CA VAL A 550 -12.03 -12.07 -4.66
C VAL A 550 -12.31 -10.61 -4.35
N ASN A 551 -13.36 -10.36 -3.56
CA ASN A 551 -13.72 -9.03 -3.05
C ASN A 551 -13.60 -8.98 -1.53
N ILE A 552 -12.66 -8.20 -1.01
CA ILE A 552 -12.39 -8.10 0.42
C ILE A 552 -13.17 -6.92 1.01
N ILE A 553 -14.25 -7.23 1.72
CA ILE A 553 -15.18 -6.22 2.25
C ILE A 553 -14.62 -5.54 3.49
N HIS A 554 -14.07 -6.33 4.39
CA HIS A 554 -13.59 -5.84 5.67
C HIS A 554 -12.39 -6.66 6.13
N THR A 555 -11.43 -5.96 6.70
CA THR A 555 -10.28 -6.56 7.37
C THR A 555 -10.18 -6.00 8.79
N GLY A 556 -9.75 -6.83 9.73
CA GLY A 556 -9.55 -6.39 11.10
C GLY A 556 -8.66 -7.31 11.92
N VAL A 557 -8.15 -6.78 13.02
CA VAL A 557 -7.27 -7.50 13.95
C VAL A 557 -8.07 -7.94 15.16
N GLY A 558 -7.81 -9.17 15.62
CA GLY A 558 -8.43 -9.80 16.77
C GLY A 558 -9.49 -10.85 16.42
N ALA A 559 -10.10 -11.40 17.47
CA ALA A 559 -11.13 -12.44 17.36
C ALA A 559 -12.35 -11.99 16.55
N VAL A 560 -12.96 -12.93 15.82
CA VAL A 560 -14.22 -12.68 15.08
C VAL A 560 -15.33 -12.30 16.07
N THR A 561 -15.96 -11.15 15.81
CA THR A 561 -17.03 -10.58 16.64
C THR A 561 -18.41 -10.81 16.02
N GLU A 562 -19.46 -10.61 16.81
CA GLU A 562 -20.85 -10.68 16.34
C GLU A 562 -21.14 -9.68 15.20
N SER A 563 -20.55 -8.48 15.28
CA SER A 563 -20.71 -7.47 14.22
C SER A 563 -20.10 -7.91 12.89
N ASP A 564 -19.03 -8.71 12.90
CA ASP A 564 -18.42 -9.25 11.69
C ASP A 564 -19.33 -10.31 11.04
N VAL A 565 -19.98 -11.15 11.86
CA VAL A 565 -20.95 -12.15 11.40
C VAL A 565 -22.18 -11.49 10.78
N ILE A 566 -22.69 -10.42 11.40
CA ILE A 566 -23.82 -9.67 10.84
C ILE A 566 -23.44 -8.99 9.52
N LEU A 567 -22.23 -8.43 9.43
CA LEU A 567 -21.72 -7.84 8.18
C LEU A 567 -21.56 -8.89 7.07
N ALA A 568 -21.11 -10.10 7.45
CA ALA A 568 -20.99 -11.24 6.54
C ALA A 568 -22.35 -11.71 6.02
N SER A 569 -23.35 -11.86 6.91
CA SER A 569 -24.73 -12.22 6.53
C SER A 569 -25.31 -11.17 5.57
N ALA A 570 -25.15 -9.88 5.88
CA ALA A 570 -25.68 -8.79 5.04
C ALA A 570 -25.03 -8.71 3.64
N SER A 571 -23.76 -9.11 3.52
CA SER A 571 -23.00 -9.02 2.26
C SER A 571 -22.79 -10.38 1.58
N ASN A 572 -23.41 -11.45 2.09
CA ASN A 572 -23.16 -12.84 1.67
C ASN A 572 -21.66 -13.18 1.58
N ALA A 573 -20.92 -12.88 2.64
CA ALA A 573 -19.47 -13.02 2.70
C ALA A 573 -19.02 -14.19 3.56
N VAL A 574 -17.90 -14.81 3.21
CA VAL A 574 -17.23 -15.83 4.03
C VAL A 574 -16.25 -15.15 4.98
N ILE A 575 -16.20 -15.60 6.23
CA ILE A 575 -15.25 -15.09 7.22
C ILE A 575 -14.02 -16.00 7.28
N ILE A 576 -12.85 -15.43 7.01
CA ILE A 576 -11.55 -16.09 7.17
C ILE A 576 -10.91 -15.61 8.47
N GLY A 577 -10.73 -16.52 9.41
CA GLY A 577 -10.00 -16.31 10.65
C GLY A 577 -8.59 -16.89 10.59
N PHE A 578 -7.57 -16.03 10.52
CA PHE A 578 -6.16 -16.43 10.52
C PHE A 578 -5.59 -16.37 11.95
N ASN A 579 -5.24 -17.52 12.51
CA ASN A 579 -4.77 -17.70 13.88
C ASN A 579 -5.69 -17.11 14.98
N VAL A 580 -6.94 -16.81 14.63
CA VAL A 580 -7.97 -16.29 15.54
C VAL A 580 -9.14 -17.26 15.66
N ARG A 581 -9.90 -17.12 16.75
CA ARG A 581 -11.13 -17.88 16.96
C ARG A 581 -12.31 -16.94 17.20
N PRO A 582 -13.52 -17.31 16.73
CA PRO A 582 -14.71 -16.55 17.04
C PRO A 582 -15.01 -16.54 18.54
N GLY A 583 -15.56 -15.42 19.02
CA GLY A 583 -16.11 -15.36 20.37
C GLY A 583 -17.36 -16.23 20.51
N ALA A 584 -17.73 -16.61 21.75
CA ALA A 584 -18.88 -17.49 22.01
C ALA A 584 -20.21 -16.96 21.42
N ASN A 585 -20.41 -15.64 21.44
CA ASN A 585 -21.59 -15.02 20.83
C ASN A 585 -21.51 -15.02 19.29
N ALA A 586 -20.33 -14.83 18.72
CA ALA A 586 -20.11 -14.85 17.28
C ALA A 586 -20.39 -16.25 16.71
N THR A 587 -19.94 -17.33 17.37
CA THR A 587 -20.22 -18.71 16.94
C THR A 587 -21.72 -19.00 16.89
N ARG A 588 -22.46 -18.64 17.95
CA ARG A 588 -23.93 -18.83 17.98
C ARG A 588 -24.63 -18.05 16.89
N THR A 589 -24.19 -16.80 16.65
CA THR A 589 -24.78 -15.95 15.62
C THR A 589 -24.47 -16.49 14.23
N ALA A 590 -23.26 -17.02 14.00
CA ALA A 590 -22.87 -17.63 12.74
C ALA A 590 -23.71 -18.87 12.41
N GLU A 591 -24.01 -19.71 13.41
CA GLU A 591 -24.91 -20.86 13.26
C GLU A 591 -26.36 -20.43 12.94
N VAL A 592 -26.87 -19.37 13.58
CA VAL A 592 -28.23 -18.88 13.36
C VAL A 592 -28.37 -18.23 11.98
N GLU A 593 -27.39 -17.42 11.59
CA GLU A 593 -27.37 -16.69 10.32
C GLU A 593 -26.83 -17.54 9.15
N ASN A 594 -26.40 -18.78 9.40
CA ASN A 594 -25.73 -19.67 8.44
C ASN A 594 -24.55 -19.00 7.71
N VAL A 595 -23.68 -18.31 8.46
CA VAL A 595 -22.46 -17.69 7.93
C VAL A 595 -21.29 -18.65 8.09
N ASP A 596 -20.58 -18.90 6.99
CA ASP A 596 -19.37 -19.73 7.00
C ASP A 596 -18.18 -19.00 7.64
N VAL A 597 -17.64 -19.59 8.70
CA VAL A 597 -16.43 -19.13 9.40
C VAL A 597 -15.34 -20.18 9.26
N ARG A 598 -14.34 -19.90 8.42
CA ARG A 598 -13.20 -20.78 8.15
C ARG A 598 -11.98 -20.31 8.94
N LEU A 599 -11.31 -21.24 9.62
CA LEU A 599 -10.18 -20.94 10.50
C LEU A 599 -8.90 -21.58 9.98
N TYR A 600 -7.87 -20.77 9.80
CA TYR A 600 -6.59 -21.20 9.27
C TYR A 600 -5.45 -20.86 10.22
N ARG A 601 -4.42 -21.69 10.19
CA ARG A 601 -3.15 -21.47 10.90
C ARG A 601 -1.97 -21.32 9.95
N VAL A 602 -2.15 -21.71 8.70
CA VAL A 602 -1.15 -21.66 7.64
C VAL A 602 -1.78 -20.95 6.46
N ILE A 603 -1.07 -19.99 5.89
CA ILE A 603 -1.62 -19.11 4.85
C ILE A 603 -1.91 -19.86 3.54
N TYR A 604 -1.15 -20.93 3.26
CA TYR A 604 -1.35 -21.78 2.08
C TYR A 604 -2.70 -22.47 2.08
N ASP A 605 -3.09 -23.10 3.19
CA ASP A 605 -4.38 -23.77 3.34
C ASP A 605 -5.54 -22.81 3.04
N ALA A 606 -5.41 -21.54 3.44
CA ALA A 606 -6.41 -20.51 3.16
C ALA A 606 -6.45 -20.14 1.67
N ILE A 607 -5.30 -20.01 1.02
CA ILE A 607 -5.22 -19.68 -0.42
C ILE A 607 -5.79 -20.83 -1.24
N GLU A 608 -5.38 -22.07 -0.98
CA GLU A 608 -5.82 -23.26 -1.72
C GLU A 608 -7.32 -23.50 -1.60
N GLU A 609 -7.89 -23.35 -0.39
CA GLU A 609 -9.33 -23.55 -0.20
C GLU A 609 -10.16 -22.44 -0.86
N ILE A 610 -9.69 -21.19 -0.84
CA ILE A 610 -10.35 -20.09 -1.55
C ILE A 610 -10.24 -20.26 -3.06
N GLU A 611 -9.08 -20.66 -3.58
CA GLU A 611 -8.91 -20.97 -5.01
C GLU A 611 -9.85 -22.11 -5.43
N ALA A 612 -9.95 -23.17 -4.63
CA ALA A 612 -10.88 -24.27 -4.89
C ALA A 612 -12.35 -23.82 -4.85
N ALA A 613 -12.70 -22.93 -3.91
CA ALA A 613 -14.05 -22.34 -3.84
C ALA A 613 -14.35 -21.50 -5.09
N MET A 614 -13.39 -20.69 -5.56
CA MET A 614 -13.51 -19.91 -6.80
C MET A 614 -13.73 -20.80 -8.01
N LYS A 615 -12.98 -21.90 -8.13
CA LYS A 615 -13.17 -22.88 -9.21
C LYS A 615 -14.54 -23.55 -9.15
N GLY A 616 -15.01 -23.88 -7.95
CA GLY A 616 -16.35 -24.46 -7.75
C GLY A 616 -17.51 -23.52 -8.09
N LEU A 617 -17.27 -22.21 -8.11
CA LEU A 617 -18.23 -21.20 -8.54
C LEU A 617 -18.31 -21.06 -10.07
N LEU A 618 -17.27 -21.48 -10.82
CA LEU A 618 -17.27 -21.37 -12.27
C LEU A 618 -18.29 -22.33 -12.89
N ASP A 619 -18.94 -21.87 -13.95
CA ASP A 619 -19.82 -22.74 -14.73
C ASP A 619 -18.96 -23.78 -15.49
N PRO A 620 -19.42 -25.05 -15.60
CA PRO A 620 -18.70 -26.08 -16.35
C PRO A 620 -18.59 -25.67 -17.83
N GLU A 621 -17.47 -26.00 -18.47
CA GLU A 621 -17.31 -25.83 -19.90
C GLU A 621 -17.97 -27.01 -20.62
N TYR A 622 -18.69 -26.72 -21.70
CA TYR A 622 -19.31 -27.76 -22.52
C TYR A 622 -18.40 -28.09 -23.70
N GLU A 623 -17.87 -29.31 -23.75
CA GLU A 623 -17.06 -29.78 -24.87
C GLU A 623 -17.91 -30.65 -25.82
N GLU A 624 -17.74 -30.43 -27.14
CA GLU A 624 -18.38 -31.26 -28.15
C GLU A 624 -17.71 -32.64 -28.20
N LYS A 625 -18.42 -33.68 -27.74
CA LYS A 625 -17.97 -35.06 -27.87
C LYS A 625 -18.76 -35.78 -28.96
N VAL A 626 -18.06 -36.16 -30.01
CA VAL A 626 -18.62 -36.95 -31.10
C VAL A 626 -18.91 -38.37 -30.58
N ILE A 627 -20.18 -38.78 -30.68
CA ILE A 627 -20.66 -40.08 -30.19
C ILE A 627 -20.77 -41.13 -31.30
N GLY A 628 -20.84 -40.71 -32.57
CA GLY A 628 -20.89 -41.63 -33.69
C GLY A 628 -21.07 -40.98 -35.06
N HIS A 629 -20.77 -41.76 -36.09
CA HIS A 629 -20.92 -41.39 -37.49
C HIS A 629 -21.98 -42.26 -38.17
N VAL A 630 -22.74 -41.65 -39.07
CA VAL A 630 -23.87 -42.29 -39.77
C VAL A 630 -23.82 -41.90 -41.23
N GLU A 631 -24.06 -42.86 -42.12
CA GLU A 631 -24.11 -42.60 -43.56
C GLU A 631 -25.56 -42.68 -44.06
N VAL A 632 -26.01 -41.68 -44.82
CA VAL A 632 -27.36 -41.65 -45.39
C VAL A 632 -27.40 -42.50 -46.65
N ARG A 633 -28.19 -43.57 -46.64
CA ARG A 633 -28.31 -44.50 -47.78
C ARG A 633 -29.55 -44.27 -48.62
N GLN A 634 -30.66 -43.90 -47.99
CA GLN A 634 -31.93 -43.75 -48.68
C GLN A 634 -32.79 -42.67 -48.03
N LEU A 635 -33.56 -41.93 -48.84
CA LEU A 635 -34.45 -40.88 -48.34
C LEU A 635 -35.92 -41.28 -48.48
N PHE A 636 -36.69 -41.10 -47.41
CA PHE A 636 -38.13 -41.31 -47.39
C PHE A 636 -38.85 -39.99 -47.15
N LYS A 637 -39.74 -39.57 -48.07
CA LYS A 637 -40.51 -38.34 -47.92
C LYS A 637 -41.90 -38.65 -47.39
N VAL A 638 -42.25 -38.10 -46.23
CA VAL A 638 -43.56 -38.28 -45.59
C VAL A 638 -44.22 -36.92 -45.37
N SER A 639 -45.41 -36.72 -45.96
CA SER A 639 -46.09 -35.41 -46.04
C SER A 639 -46.38 -34.71 -44.70
N ARG A 640 -46.35 -35.42 -43.57
CA ARG A 640 -46.60 -34.86 -42.22
C ARG A 640 -45.35 -34.70 -41.35
N ILE A 641 -44.24 -35.36 -41.69
CA ILE A 641 -43.06 -35.51 -40.82
C ILE A 641 -41.80 -34.89 -41.46
N GLY A 642 -41.77 -34.76 -42.79
CA GLY A 642 -40.62 -34.22 -43.53
C GLY A 642 -39.82 -35.31 -44.24
N THR A 643 -38.55 -35.02 -44.52
CA THR A 643 -37.59 -35.99 -45.08
C THR A 643 -37.02 -36.85 -43.95
N ILE A 644 -37.21 -38.17 -44.03
CA ILE A 644 -36.60 -39.15 -43.13
C ILE A 644 -35.37 -39.73 -43.84
N ALA A 645 -34.21 -39.58 -43.22
CA ALA A 645 -32.95 -40.14 -43.70
C ALA A 645 -32.80 -41.58 -43.19
N GLY A 646 -32.99 -42.55 -44.08
CA GLY A 646 -32.63 -43.94 -43.86
C GLY A 646 -31.11 -44.07 -43.85
N SER A 647 -30.55 -44.26 -42.66
CA SER A 647 -29.14 -44.09 -42.38
C SER A 647 -28.56 -45.33 -41.70
N TYR A 648 -27.28 -45.60 -41.96
CA TYR A 648 -26.55 -46.73 -41.40
C TYR A 648 -25.45 -46.22 -40.47
N VAL A 649 -25.43 -46.66 -39.21
CA VAL A 649 -24.39 -46.24 -38.25
C VAL A 649 -23.09 -46.95 -38.60
N THR A 650 -22.07 -46.16 -38.99
CA THR A 650 -20.75 -46.66 -39.40
C THR A 650 -19.80 -46.80 -38.22
N GLU A 651 -19.91 -45.89 -37.25
CA GLU A 651 -19.04 -45.84 -36.08
C GLU A 651 -19.79 -45.29 -34.87
N GLY A 652 -19.48 -45.82 -33.68
CA GLY A 652 -20.05 -45.35 -32.42
C GLY A 652 -21.55 -45.67 -32.26
N LYS A 653 -22.31 -44.71 -31.74
CA LYS A 653 -23.75 -44.82 -31.53
C LYS A 653 -24.45 -43.48 -31.73
N VAL A 654 -25.72 -43.52 -32.08
CA VAL A 654 -26.57 -42.33 -32.22
C VAL A 654 -27.61 -42.37 -31.12
N THR A 655 -27.69 -41.32 -30.32
CA THR A 655 -28.75 -41.15 -29.30
C THR A 655 -29.76 -40.12 -29.80
N ARG A 656 -31.02 -40.25 -29.37
CA ARG A 656 -32.09 -39.33 -29.77
C ARG A 656 -31.85 -37.88 -29.32
N ASP A 657 -31.18 -37.70 -28.19
CA ASP A 657 -30.95 -36.40 -27.56
C ASP A 657 -29.67 -35.70 -28.08
N ALA A 658 -28.95 -36.35 -29.01
CA ALA A 658 -27.74 -35.79 -29.62
C ALA A 658 -28.05 -34.72 -30.69
N SER A 659 -27.11 -33.80 -30.84
CA SER A 659 -27.03 -32.91 -31.99
C SER A 659 -26.34 -33.63 -33.14
N VAL A 660 -26.69 -33.26 -34.38
CA VAL A 660 -26.16 -33.87 -35.59
C VAL A 660 -25.69 -32.80 -36.54
N ARG A 661 -24.45 -32.97 -37.00
CA ARG A 661 -23.83 -32.19 -38.06
C ARG A 661 -23.89 -32.98 -39.36
N VAL A 662 -24.50 -32.42 -40.39
CA VAL A 662 -24.61 -33.05 -41.72
C VAL A 662 -23.44 -32.57 -42.59
N LEU A 663 -22.63 -33.51 -43.05
CA LEU A 663 -21.48 -33.30 -43.91
C LEU A 663 -21.73 -33.86 -45.32
N ARG A 664 -21.34 -33.10 -46.33
CA ARG A 664 -21.32 -33.52 -47.74
C ARG A 664 -19.96 -33.17 -48.32
N ASP A 665 -19.27 -34.17 -48.86
CA ASP A 665 -17.90 -34.01 -49.39
C ASP A 665 -16.92 -33.36 -48.39
N GLY A 666 -17.13 -33.61 -47.08
CA GLY A 666 -16.33 -33.04 -45.99
C GLY A 666 -16.70 -31.62 -45.56
N VAL A 667 -17.75 -31.01 -46.13
CA VAL A 667 -18.23 -29.67 -45.76
C VAL A 667 -19.51 -29.77 -44.93
N VAL A 668 -19.56 -29.02 -43.83
CA VAL A 668 -20.73 -28.93 -42.94
C VAL A 668 -21.85 -28.13 -43.64
N ILE A 669 -22.97 -28.79 -43.92
CA ILE A 669 -24.15 -28.18 -44.56
C ILE A 669 -25.15 -27.69 -43.51
N HIS A 670 -25.31 -28.47 -42.44
CA HIS A 670 -26.30 -28.18 -41.43
C HIS A 670 -25.84 -28.68 -40.06
N ASP A 671 -26.19 -27.93 -39.02
CA ASP A 671 -25.99 -28.30 -37.62
C ASP A 671 -27.35 -28.14 -36.93
N GLY A 672 -27.87 -29.22 -36.35
CA GLY A 672 -29.22 -29.26 -35.80
C GLY A 672 -29.50 -30.47 -34.92
N LYS A 673 -30.63 -30.45 -34.22
CA LYS A 673 -31.05 -31.54 -33.32
C LYS A 673 -31.84 -32.62 -34.06
N ILE A 674 -31.80 -33.84 -33.54
CA ILE A 674 -32.65 -34.94 -34.03
C ILE A 674 -34.08 -34.75 -33.52
N SER A 675 -35.04 -34.63 -34.44
CA SER A 675 -36.46 -34.57 -34.09
C SER A 675 -37.03 -35.95 -33.71
N ALA A 676 -36.67 -36.97 -34.49
CA ALA A 676 -37.09 -38.34 -34.24
C ALA A 676 -36.04 -39.35 -34.70
N LEU A 677 -35.83 -40.38 -33.88
CA LEU A 677 -34.96 -41.52 -34.15
C LEU A 677 -35.80 -42.79 -34.11
N LYS A 678 -35.95 -43.45 -35.26
CA LYS A 678 -36.80 -44.64 -35.39
C LYS A 678 -36.01 -45.81 -35.96
N ARG A 679 -36.32 -47.01 -35.49
CA ARG A 679 -35.84 -48.25 -36.12
C ARG A 679 -37.06 -49.04 -36.57
N PHE A 680 -37.17 -49.27 -37.88
CA PHE A 680 -38.37 -49.81 -38.51
C PHE A 680 -39.63 -48.98 -38.20
N LYS A 681 -40.45 -49.41 -37.23
CA LYS A 681 -41.69 -48.74 -36.81
C LYS A 681 -41.63 -48.18 -35.39
N ASP A 682 -40.58 -48.51 -34.64
CA ASP A 682 -40.48 -48.21 -33.21
C ASP A 682 -39.55 -47.01 -32.98
N ASP A 683 -39.98 -46.11 -32.08
CA ASP A 683 -39.14 -45.02 -31.57
C ASP A 683 -38.10 -45.61 -30.62
N VAL A 684 -36.82 -45.39 -30.92
CA VAL A 684 -35.69 -45.94 -30.16
C VAL A 684 -34.88 -44.82 -29.52
N ARG A 685 -34.34 -45.09 -28.32
CA ARG A 685 -33.54 -44.09 -27.58
C ARG A 685 -32.11 -43.98 -28.13
N GLU A 686 -31.53 -45.10 -28.52
CA GLU A 686 -30.20 -45.15 -29.12
C GLU A 686 -30.12 -46.26 -30.18
N VAL A 687 -29.20 -46.09 -31.12
CA VAL A 687 -28.88 -47.06 -32.18
C VAL A 687 -27.37 -47.26 -32.20
N SER A 688 -26.94 -48.50 -31.98
CA SER A 688 -25.53 -48.89 -31.95
C SER A 688 -24.95 -49.10 -33.35
N ASN A 689 -23.62 -49.16 -33.44
CA ASN A 689 -22.88 -49.47 -34.65
C ASN A 689 -23.43 -50.71 -35.39
N ASN A 690 -23.39 -50.67 -36.73
CA ASN A 690 -23.83 -51.71 -37.66
C ASN A 690 -25.35 -51.96 -37.71
N TYR A 691 -26.15 -51.01 -37.21
CA TYR A 691 -27.60 -51.06 -37.36
C TYR A 691 -28.13 -49.91 -38.23
N GLU A 692 -29.22 -50.21 -38.95
CA GLU A 692 -29.97 -49.23 -39.72
C GLU A 692 -30.97 -48.48 -38.84
N CYS A 693 -31.12 -47.20 -39.11
CA CYS A 693 -32.09 -46.34 -38.44
C CYS A 693 -32.65 -45.27 -39.39
N GLY A 694 -33.83 -44.75 -39.06
CA GLY A 694 -34.41 -43.56 -39.68
C GLY A 694 -34.19 -42.37 -38.76
N ILE A 695 -33.47 -41.36 -39.26
CA ILE A 695 -33.20 -40.10 -38.56
C ILE A 695 -34.03 -39.00 -39.22
N THR A 696 -34.75 -38.22 -38.42
CA THR A 696 -35.45 -37.01 -38.86
C THR A 696 -34.81 -35.81 -38.17
N LEU A 697 -34.32 -34.84 -38.96
CA LEU A 697 -33.70 -33.63 -38.44
C LEU A 697 -34.74 -32.54 -38.19
N GLU A 698 -34.52 -31.73 -37.17
CA GLU A 698 -35.37 -30.57 -36.89
C GLU A 698 -35.08 -29.44 -37.89
N ASN A 699 -36.13 -28.86 -38.49
CA ASN A 699 -36.05 -27.70 -39.39
C ASN A 699 -35.14 -27.85 -40.64
N PHE A 700 -34.72 -29.06 -41.00
CA PHE A 700 -33.88 -29.31 -42.17
C PHE A 700 -34.38 -30.50 -43.01
N ASN A 701 -34.56 -30.27 -44.32
CA ASN A 701 -35.13 -31.25 -45.24
C ASN A 701 -34.24 -31.57 -46.47
N ASP A 702 -33.12 -30.86 -46.67
CA ASP A 702 -32.21 -31.02 -47.84
C ASP A 702 -31.08 -32.03 -47.59
N VAL A 703 -31.45 -33.20 -47.06
CA VAL A 703 -30.55 -34.35 -46.92
C VAL A 703 -30.48 -35.08 -48.25
N LYS A 704 -29.28 -35.48 -48.69
CA LYS A 704 -29.04 -36.28 -49.91
C LYS A 704 -28.49 -37.66 -49.58
N GLU A 705 -28.71 -38.61 -50.50
CA GLU A 705 -28.08 -39.93 -50.41
C GLU A 705 -26.57 -39.77 -50.59
N GLY A 706 -25.79 -40.43 -49.73
CA GLY A 706 -24.33 -40.27 -49.64
C GLY A 706 -23.84 -39.20 -48.67
N ASP A 707 -24.74 -38.41 -48.05
CA ASP A 707 -24.34 -37.49 -46.97
C ASP A 707 -23.90 -38.27 -45.72
N THR A 708 -22.91 -37.74 -44.99
CA THR A 708 -22.45 -38.29 -43.71
C THR A 708 -22.97 -37.41 -42.57
N MET A 709 -23.53 -38.01 -41.54
CA MET A 709 -24.02 -37.35 -40.34
C MET A 709 -23.10 -37.68 -39.15
N GLU A 710 -22.63 -36.65 -38.48
CA GLU A 710 -21.82 -36.75 -37.27
C GLU A 710 -22.67 -36.37 -36.06
N ALA A 711 -22.93 -37.35 -35.19
CA ALA A 711 -23.70 -37.13 -33.98
C ALA A 711 -22.76 -36.75 -32.83
N TYR A 712 -23.04 -35.67 -32.14
CA TYR A 712 -22.26 -35.18 -31.00
C TYR A 712 -23.18 -34.79 -29.84
N VAL A 713 -22.62 -34.87 -28.62
CA VAL A 713 -23.28 -34.46 -27.38
C VAL A 713 -22.35 -33.47 -26.68
N MET A 714 -22.94 -32.45 -26.07
CA MET A 714 -22.19 -31.53 -25.19
C MET A 714 -21.93 -32.25 -23.86
N GLU A 715 -20.69 -32.58 -23.57
CA GLU A 715 -20.28 -33.15 -22.27
C GLU A 715 -19.85 -31.99 -21.35
N GLU A 716 -20.37 -31.98 -20.11
CA GLU A 716 -19.93 -31.03 -19.09
C GLU A 716 -18.55 -31.42 -18.59
N VAL A 717 -17.55 -30.60 -18.90
CA VAL A 717 -16.19 -30.74 -18.40
C VAL A 717 -15.96 -29.66 -17.33
N PRO A 718 -15.59 -30.04 -16.10
CA PRO A 718 -15.26 -29.07 -15.07
C PRO A 718 -14.05 -28.23 -15.50
N ARG A 719 -14.18 -26.90 -15.37
CA ARG A 719 -13.12 -25.95 -15.68
C ARG A 719 -12.01 -26.07 -14.64
N THR A 720 -10.78 -26.38 -15.06
CA THR A 720 -9.62 -26.62 -14.18
C THR A 720 -8.90 -25.35 -13.74
#